data_AF-A0A7X7P9I4-F1
#
_entry.id   AF-A0A7X7P9I4-F1
#
_cell.length_a   1.000
_cell.length_b   1.000
_cell.length_c   1.000
_cell.angle_alpha   90.00
_cell.angle_beta   90.00
_cell.angle_gamma   90.00
#
_symmetry.space_group_name_H-M   'P 1'
#
loop_
_entity.id
_entity.type
_entity.pdbx_description
1 polymer ?
#
loop_
_entity_poly.entity_id
_entity_poly.type
_entity_poly.pdbx_seq_one_letter_code
_entity_poly.pdbx_strand_id
1 'polypeptide(L)'
;HWEVLPHSAIDPRDAVRVVDWDSDAPEAARLAHARRLLEAAADSIDATSGQLVRLVHLRTGVPGADRLLVVIHHLAIDGVSWRLLLPHLGLAWGAAAAGTGVDMTGEYTSLRRWAHGLADSANTQERRAELDLWRDMLAGDDPVLGSRRLDPALDTVSGTDDIRVDVPADVTDAVLTTLAGKYHAGANEGLLTALAMAVTRWRERRGTRCAHTLLNLEGHGREESALPGADISRTVGWFTTVYPMRLGLAGIDLDDAFGGGVHAGRAVKNIKEQLAAVPDHGIGYGLLRYLNDETGSALAEFERPQIGFNYLGRIQIPADRGPFTPDQDLAITGTSDDGMAAAAVLDINAVVSAAHDGVEDSGSLRATFSYLRDVLDEADVRELADLWVQALTALAQHAQDPHTGGLTPSDLPLTTLSQADIDTLESAYPTLTDMWPLSPLQQGLLFHASLADPHTDVYTVQLTAELAGDVDPDRLRRSGQTLLDRHPQLKAAFATADSGESVQIIDPGVEIGWRYIDFTEADYPRRVRGPEREAAAEQQAGFDMARPPLVRFLLMRLEPQRYRLVITNHHILLDGWSTPLFVRELLALYATDADATALPTPRSFRDYLTWRSHQNDEQAQAAWQQMLDGFDEPTLVAGARTDIGAEDAVAASPVDVRFDAQTTARLERVAGEYSVTINTMVQTAWAVALATLTGRNDIVFGATVSGRPPELDGVESMLGLFINTLPVRVQLDPSETLAELLTRVQAQQSAMLDHHHLGLAEIQDATGIGALFDTLTVFESYPVDRAGLNESTDIAGMRVLDIHGEDA
;
A
#
# COMPACT_ATOMS: atom_id res chain seq x y z
N HIS A 1 5.07 -37.83 -17.56
CA HIS A 1 6.24 -36.96 -17.71
C HIS A 1 6.12 -36.22 -19.03
N TRP A 2 6.16 -34.89 -19.00
CA TRP A 2 6.15 -34.05 -20.19
C TRP A 2 7.60 -33.87 -20.67
N GLU A 3 7.84 -34.01 -21.97
CA GLU A 3 9.15 -33.78 -22.59
C GLU A 3 9.05 -32.53 -23.49
N VAL A 4 9.94 -31.56 -23.28
CA VAL A 4 10.06 -30.40 -24.18
C VAL A 4 11.08 -30.75 -25.25
N LEU A 5 10.61 -30.93 -26.47
CA LEU A 5 11.46 -31.27 -27.60
C LEU A 5 12.41 -30.10 -27.94
N PRO A 6 13.59 -30.38 -28.55
CA PRO A 6 14.47 -29.33 -29.08
C PRO A 6 13.74 -28.40 -30.07
N HIS A 7 14.18 -27.14 -30.19
CA HIS A 7 13.59 -26.16 -31.11
C HIS A 7 13.52 -26.62 -32.58
N SER A 8 14.38 -27.57 -32.97
CA SER A 8 14.45 -28.13 -34.33
C SER A 8 13.58 -29.38 -34.54
N ALA A 9 12.87 -29.84 -33.51
CA ALA A 9 12.11 -31.09 -33.56
C ALA A 9 10.79 -30.99 -34.33
N ILE A 10 10.29 -29.78 -34.56
CA ILE A 10 9.07 -29.51 -35.33
C ILE A 10 9.49 -28.76 -36.60
N ASP A 11 9.12 -29.27 -37.77
CA ASP A 11 9.23 -28.51 -39.01
C ASP A 11 8.06 -27.51 -39.09
N PRO A 12 8.31 -26.19 -39.10
CA PRO A 12 7.24 -25.19 -39.16
C PRO A 12 6.33 -25.36 -40.37
N ARG A 13 6.82 -25.98 -41.46
CA ARG A 13 6.03 -26.24 -42.67
C ARG A 13 4.89 -27.21 -42.44
N ASP A 14 5.04 -28.14 -41.50
CA ASP A 14 4.01 -29.12 -41.17
C ASP A 14 2.86 -28.50 -40.37
N ALA A 15 3.09 -27.34 -39.75
CA ALA A 15 2.05 -26.58 -39.06
C ALA A 15 1.25 -25.65 -40.00
N VAL A 16 1.73 -25.40 -41.23
CA VAL A 16 1.13 -24.42 -42.15
C VAL A 16 0.34 -25.13 -43.27
N ARG A 17 -0.92 -24.73 -43.43
CA ARG A 17 -1.78 -25.15 -44.54
C ARG A 17 -2.23 -23.93 -45.33
N VAL A 18 -2.16 -24.00 -46.66
CA VAL A 18 -2.66 -22.95 -47.55
C VAL A 18 -3.99 -23.37 -48.14
N VAL A 19 -4.99 -22.48 -48.08
CA VAL A 19 -6.34 -22.70 -48.63
C VAL A 19 -6.74 -21.48 -49.46
N ASP A 20 -7.31 -21.70 -50.64
CA ASP A 20 -7.87 -20.61 -51.44
C ASP A 20 -9.13 -20.05 -50.77
N TRP A 21 -9.18 -18.73 -50.64
CA TRP A 21 -10.21 -17.99 -49.91
C TRP A 21 -11.00 -17.08 -50.85
N ASP A 22 -12.29 -17.38 -50.99
CA ASP A 22 -13.22 -16.55 -51.75
C ASP A 22 -13.67 -15.35 -50.91
N SER A 23 -13.09 -14.19 -51.19
CA SER A 23 -13.41 -12.94 -50.49
C SER A 23 -14.76 -12.34 -50.92
N ASP A 24 -15.28 -12.74 -52.08
CA ASP A 24 -16.51 -12.20 -52.67
C ASP A 24 -17.76 -12.99 -52.21
N ALA A 25 -17.58 -14.09 -51.48
CA ALA A 25 -18.67 -14.88 -50.95
C ALA A 25 -19.50 -14.11 -49.90
N PRO A 26 -20.82 -14.38 -49.78
CA PRO A 26 -21.67 -13.80 -48.75
C PRO A 26 -21.08 -14.03 -47.35
N GLU A 27 -21.22 -13.05 -46.46
CA GLU A 27 -20.64 -13.06 -45.11
C GLU A 27 -20.94 -14.35 -44.33
N ALA A 28 -22.20 -14.79 -44.31
CA ALA A 28 -22.60 -16.04 -43.67
C ALA A 28 -21.88 -17.28 -44.24
N ALA A 29 -21.62 -17.30 -45.56
CA ALA A 29 -20.91 -18.39 -46.21
C ALA A 29 -19.40 -18.35 -45.89
N ARG A 30 -18.81 -17.14 -45.82
CA ARG A 30 -17.42 -16.94 -45.38
C ARG A 30 -17.25 -17.39 -43.93
N LEU A 31 -18.12 -16.95 -43.02
CA LEU A 31 -18.08 -17.34 -41.61
C LEU A 31 -18.22 -18.85 -41.43
N ALA A 32 -19.17 -19.49 -42.13
CA ALA A 32 -19.34 -20.93 -42.09
C ALA A 32 -18.12 -21.70 -42.66
N HIS A 33 -17.47 -21.17 -43.71
CA HIS A 33 -16.24 -21.76 -44.23
C HIS A 33 -15.08 -21.63 -43.25
N ALA A 34 -14.87 -20.44 -42.68
CA ALA A 34 -13.81 -20.23 -41.70
C ALA A 34 -14.01 -21.09 -40.44
N ARG A 35 -15.26 -21.30 -39.96
CA ARG A 35 -15.56 -22.24 -38.87
C ARG A 35 -15.17 -23.68 -39.20
N ARG A 36 -15.52 -24.19 -40.38
CA ARG A 36 -15.09 -25.52 -40.82
C ARG A 36 -13.57 -25.65 -40.91
N LEU A 37 -12.87 -24.58 -41.30
CA LEU A 37 -11.41 -24.56 -41.34
C LEU A 37 -10.80 -24.56 -39.94
N LEU A 38 -11.42 -23.84 -38.99
CA LEU A 38 -11.04 -23.87 -37.58
C LEU A 38 -11.23 -25.27 -36.98
N GLU A 39 -12.40 -25.87 -37.15
CA GLU A 39 -12.72 -27.22 -36.67
C GLU A 39 -11.72 -28.23 -37.26
N ALA A 40 -11.55 -28.24 -38.58
CA ALA A 40 -10.60 -29.16 -39.23
C ALA A 40 -9.13 -28.92 -38.81
N ALA A 41 -8.75 -27.69 -38.49
CA ALA A 41 -7.43 -27.39 -37.96
C ALA A 41 -7.30 -27.88 -36.52
N ALA A 42 -8.30 -27.65 -35.67
CA ALA A 42 -8.34 -28.13 -34.29
C ALA A 42 -8.32 -29.66 -34.22
N ASP A 43 -9.12 -30.35 -35.04
CA ASP A 43 -9.15 -31.82 -35.13
C ASP A 43 -7.81 -32.43 -35.57
N SER A 44 -6.97 -31.64 -36.25
CA SER A 44 -5.65 -32.08 -36.71
C SER A 44 -4.55 -31.90 -35.67
N ILE A 45 -4.82 -31.18 -34.57
CA ILE A 45 -3.87 -31.01 -33.46
C ILE A 45 -3.71 -32.35 -32.75
N ASP A 46 -2.47 -32.70 -32.44
CA ASP A 46 -2.14 -33.90 -31.68
C ASP A 46 -1.14 -33.56 -30.57
N ALA A 47 -1.67 -33.40 -29.37
CA ALA A 47 -0.87 -33.10 -28.19
C ALA A 47 0.12 -34.22 -27.84
N THR A 48 -0.15 -35.47 -28.22
CA THR A 48 0.73 -36.61 -27.89
C THR A 48 2.00 -36.64 -28.73
N SER A 49 1.96 -36.11 -29.95
CA SER A 49 3.13 -35.92 -30.82
C SER A 49 3.77 -34.53 -30.72
N GLY A 50 3.28 -33.67 -29.82
CA GLY A 50 3.79 -32.31 -29.63
C GLY A 50 3.30 -31.30 -30.68
N GLN A 51 2.33 -31.67 -31.51
CA GLN A 51 1.78 -30.80 -32.55
C GLN A 51 0.63 -29.96 -31.98
N LEU A 52 0.97 -28.87 -31.28
CA LEU A 52 0.04 -28.01 -30.56
C LEU A 52 -0.40 -26.76 -31.34
N VAL A 53 0.11 -26.55 -32.55
CA VAL A 53 -0.14 -25.35 -33.37
C VAL A 53 -0.50 -25.72 -34.80
N ARG A 54 -1.50 -25.01 -35.35
CA ARG A 54 -1.88 -25.02 -36.76
C ARG A 54 -2.09 -23.60 -37.26
N LEU A 55 -1.58 -23.35 -38.45
CA LEU A 55 -1.66 -22.08 -39.16
C LEU A 55 -2.34 -22.32 -40.51
N VAL A 56 -3.50 -21.73 -40.73
CA VAL A 56 -4.21 -21.82 -42.02
C VAL A 56 -4.13 -20.48 -42.73
N HIS A 57 -3.30 -20.42 -43.77
CA HIS A 57 -3.16 -19.26 -44.64
C HIS A 57 -4.28 -19.24 -45.67
N LEU A 58 -5.17 -18.26 -45.53
CA LEU A 58 -6.32 -18.03 -46.39
C LEU A 58 -5.89 -17.08 -47.52
N ARG A 59 -5.63 -17.65 -48.69
CA ARG A 59 -5.08 -16.95 -49.84
C ARG A 59 -6.19 -16.38 -50.71
N THR A 60 -6.21 -15.06 -50.86
CA THR A 60 -7.24 -14.31 -51.60
C THR A 60 -6.86 -14.03 -53.05
N GLY A 61 -5.55 -14.08 -53.36
CA GLY A 61 -5.02 -13.66 -54.65
C GLY A 61 -4.92 -12.13 -54.82
N VAL A 62 -5.37 -11.35 -53.84
CA VAL A 62 -5.22 -9.89 -53.77
C VAL A 62 -4.08 -9.55 -52.81
N PRO A 63 -3.03 -8.81 -53.25
CA PRO A 63 -1.92 -8.45 -52.39
C PRO A 63 -2.38 -7.72 -51.11
N GLY A 64 -1.96 -8.23 -49.95
CA GLY A 64 -2.28 -7.64 -48.65
C GLY A 64 -3.69 -7.96 -48.10
N ALA A 65 -4.49 -8.78 -48.81
CA ALA A 65 -5.82 -9.17 -48.34
C ALA A 65 -5.88 -10.60 -47.76
N ASP A 66 -4.76 -11.33 -47.77
CA ASP A 66 -4.68 -12.65 -47.16
C ASP A 66 -4.95 -12.61 -45.65
N ARG A 67 -5.52 -13.70 -45.14
CA ARG A 67 -5.78 -13.89 -43.71
C ARG A 67 -5.01 -15.09 -43.19
N LEU A 68 -4.71 -15.09 -41.89
CA LEU A 68 -4.05 -16.20 -41.22
C LEU A 68 -4.91 -16.63 -40.03
N LEU A 69 -5.47 -17.84 -40.11
CA LEU A 69 -6.13 -18.47 -38.97
C LEU A 69 -5.09 -19.18 -38.12
N VAL A 70 -4.89 -18.70 -36.89
CA VAL A 70 -3.93 -19.25 -35.93
C VAL A 70 -4.70 -20.08 -34.91
N VAL A 71 -4.47 -21.39 -34.88
CA VAL A 71 -5.13 -22.33 -33.97
C VAL A 71 -4.05 -22.95 -33.09
N ILE A 72 -4.15 -22.71 -31.78
CA ILE A 72 -3.18 -23.19 -30.79
C ILE A 72 -3.95 -23.92 -29.71
N HIS A 73 -3.50 -25.13 -29.37
CA HIS A 73 -4.10 -25.93 -28.31
C HIS A 73 -3.93 -25.21 -26.96
N HIS A 74 -4.97 -25.21 -26.13
CA HIS A 74 -4.99 -24.47 -24.86
C HIS A 74 -3.90 -24.92 -23.86
N LEU A 75 -3.32 -26.12 -24.04
CA LEU A 75 -2.13 -26.56 -23.27
C LEU A 75 -0.88 -25.69 -23.51
N ALA A 76 -0.83 -24.95 -24.61
CA ALA A 76 0.32 -24.13 -24.99
C ALA A 76 0.06 -22.62 -24.88
N ILE A 77 -1.18 -22.20 -24.61
CA ILE A 77 -1.57 -20.80 -24.70
C ILE A 77 -2.72 -20.45 -23.75
N ASP A 78 -2.72 -19.21 -23.25
CA ASP A 78 -3.84 -18.57 -22.57
C ASP A 78 -4.26 -17.27 -23.31
N GLY A 79 -5.34 -16.63 -22.87
CA GLY A 79 -5.82 -15.38 -23.44
C GLY A 79 -4.76 -14.26 -23.44
N VAL A 80 -3.93 -14.20 -22.40
CA VAL A 80 -2.88 -13.16 -22.24
C VAL A 80 -1.73 -13.37 -23.23
N SER A 81 -1.36 -14.62 -23.51
CA SER A 81 -0.26 -15.00 -24.41
C SER A 81 -0.44 -14.46 -25.82
N TRP A 82 -1.67 -14.23 -26.28
CA TRP A 82 -1.93 -13.62 -27.59
C TRP A 82 -1.35 -12.20 -27.71
N ARG A 83 -1.37 -11.43 -26.62
CA ARG A 83 -0.80 -10.07 -26.57
C ARG A 83 0.73 -10.08 -26.71
N LEU A 84 1.37 -11.19 -26.36
CA LEU A 84 2.81 -11.41 -26.54
C LEU A 84 3.12 -11.98 -27.93
N LEU A 85 2.32 -12.95 -28.38
CA LEU A 85 2.56 -13.71 -29.60
C LEU A 85 2.36 -12.89 -30.87
N LEU A 86 1.29 -12.08 -30.96
CA LEU A 86 0.96 -11.34 -32.18
C LEU A 86 2.02 -10.28 -32.54
N PRO A 87 2.50 -9.42 -31.61
CA PRO A 87 3.60 -8.49 -31.92
C PRO A 87 4.89 -9.22 -32.30
N HIS A 88 5.20 -10.35 -31.65
CA HIS A 88 6.37 -11.16 -31.97
C HIS A 88 6.28 -11.77 -33.39
N LEU A 89 5.11 -12.24 -33.82
CA LEU A 89 4.88 -12.69 -35.19
C LEU A 89 5.06 -11.55 -36.20
N GLY A 90 4.56 -10.36 -35.89
CA GLY A 90 4.75 -9.16 -36.71
C GLY A 90 6.22 -8.78 -36.87
N LEU A 91 6.99 -8.78 -35.77
CA LEU A 91 8.43 -8.52 -35.77
C LEU A 91 9.20 -9.57 -36.59
N ALA A 92 8.92 -10.86 -36.34
CA ALA A 92 9.55 -11.96 -37.05
C ALA A 92 9.29 -11.91 -38.55
N TRP A 93 8.05 -11.60 -38.95
CA TRP A 93 7.68 -11.42 -40.36
C TRP A 93 8.38 -10.22 -40.99
N GLY A 94 8.38 -9.07 -40.32
CA GLY A 94 9.02 -7.86 -40.82
C GLY A 94 10.52 -8.05 -41.08
N ALA A 95 11.22 -8.73 -40.15
CA ALA A 95 12.62 -9.06 -40.31
C ALA A 95 12.87 -10.08 -41.43
N ALA A 96 12.06 -11.14 -41.51
CA ALA A 96 12.14 -12.12 -42.59
C ALA A 96 11.92 -11.45 -43.96
N ALA A 97 10.96 -10.53 -44.07
CA ALA A 97 10.71 -9.75 -45.28
C ALA A 97 11.87 -8.81 -45.63
N ALA A 98 12.56 -8.27 -44.62
CA ALA A 98 13.76 -7.45 -44.77
C ALA A 98 15.06 -8.26 -44.99
N GLY A 99 14.99 -9.60 -44.92
CA GLY A 99 16.16 -10.48 -44.99
C GLY A 99 17.08 -10.40 -43.76
N THR A 100 16.57 -9.91 -42.63
CA THR A 100 17.29 -9.84 -41.36
C THR A 100 16.80 -10.93 -40.40
N GLY A 101 17.66 -11.35 -39.46
CA GLY A 101 17.24 -12.22 -38.35
C GLY A 101 16.60 -11.41 -37.23
N VAL A 102 15.72 -12.04 -36.45
CA VAL A 102 15.28 -11.50 -35.15
C VAL A 102 15.92 -12.32 -34.06
N ASP A 103 16.63 -11.66 -33.14
CA ASP A 103 17.01 -12.26 -31.89
C ASP A 103 15.85 -12.11 -30.90
N MET A 104 15.22 -13.25 -30.59
CA MET A 104 14.14 -13.34 -29.60
C MET A 104 14.64 -13.93 -28.28
N THR A 105 15.96 -14.04 -28.11
CA THR A 105 16.55 -14.52 -26.86
C THR A 105 16.57 -13.41 -25.82
N GLY A 106 16.18 -13.75 -24.60
CA GLY A 106 16.16 -12.86 -23.45
C GLY A 106 16.17 -13.69 -22.18
N GLU A 107 16.63 -13.10 -21.08
CA GLU A 107 16.55 -13.72 -19.76
C GLU A 107 15.12 -13.58 -19.23
N TYR A 108 14.33 -14.65 -19.30
CA TYR A 108 13.01 -14.74 -18.68
C TYR A 108 12.75 -16.20 -18.23
N THR A 109 11.76 -16.39 -17.37
CA THR A 109 11.39 -17.68 -16.80
C THR A 109 10.52 -18.46 -17.77
N SER A 110 11.09 -19.47 -18.43
CA SER A 110 10.33 -20.39 -19.29
C SER A 110 9.16 -21.06 -18.56
N LEU A 111 8.08 -21.41 -19.27
CA LEU A 111 6.94 -22.15 -18.73
C LEU A 111 7.36 -23.45 -18.03
N ARG A 112 8.39 -24.13 -18.55
CA ARG A 112 8.96 -25.34 -17.91
C ARG A 112 9.52 -25.04 -16.53
N ARG A 113 10.34 -23.98 -16.40
CA ARG A 113 10.93 -23.58 -15.11
C ARG A 113 9.85 -23.15 -14.14
N TRP A 114 8.86 -22.40 -14.62
CA TRP A 114 7.68 -22.01 -13.87
C TRP A 114 6.93 -23.24 -13.32
N ALA A 115 6.55 -24.19 -14.18
CA ALA A 115 5.82 -25.39 -13.79
C ALA A 115 6.57 -26.27 -12.77
N HIS A 116 7.89 -26.44 -12.94
CA HIS A 116 8.70 -27.16 -11.94
C HIS A 116 8.76 -26.41 -10.61
N GLY A 117 8.98 -25.09 -10.64
CA GLY A 117 8.99 -24.28 -9.44
C GLY A 117 7.66 -24.36 -8.68
N LEU A 118 6.52 -24.35 -9.39
CA LEU A 118 5.21 -24.50 -8.76
C LEU A 118 5.03 -25.88 -8.09
N ALA A 119 5.52 -26.95 -8.70
CA ALA A 119 5.49 -28.29 -8.08
C ALA A 119 6.35 -28.37 -6.82
N ASP A 120 7.52 -27.72 -6.81
CA ASP A 120 8.37 -27.61 -5.63
C ASP A 120 7.69 -26.74 -4.55
N SER A 121 7.11 -25.60 -4.95
CA SER A 121 6.40 -24.65 -4.08
C SER A 121 5.17 -25.28 -3.40
N ALA A 122 4.45 -26.18 -4.08
CA ALA A 122 3.30 -26.91 -3.54
C ALA A 122 3.62 -27.72 -2.27
N ASN A 123 4.90 -28.02 -2.02
CA ASN A 123 5.35 -28.80 -0.89
C ASN A 123 5.96 -27.98 0.26
N THR A 124 6.07 -26.65 0.12
CA THR A 124 6.62 -25.77 1.15
C THR A 124 5.69 -25.67 2.37
N GLN A 125 6.25 -25.33 3.52
CA GLN A 125 5.47 -25.15 4.75
C GLN A 125 4.49 -23.97 4.64
N GLU A 126 4.94 -22.88 4.00
CA GLU A 126 4.13 -21.70 3.71
C GLU A 126 2.87 -22.07 2.92
N ARG A 127 3.03 -22.79 1.80
CA ARG A 127 1.88 -23.18 0.98
C ARG A 127 0.97 -24.16 1.70
N ARG A 128 1.52 -25.11 2.47
CA ARG A 128 0.73 -26.06 3.28
C ARG A 128 -0.10 -25.36 4.35
N ALA A 129 0.33 -24.20 4.87
CA ALA A 129 -0.40 -23.45 5.87
C ALA A 129 -1.74 -22.89 5.36
N GLU A 130 -1.93 -22.78 4.04
CA GLU A 130 -3.19 -22.34 3.43
C GLU A 130 -4.27 -23.43 3.39
N LEU A 131 -3.98 -24.68 3.76
CA LEU A 131 -4.93 -25.78 3.66
C LEU A 131 -6.25 -25.49 4.39
N ASP A 132 -6.17 -24.93 5.60
CA ASP A 132 -7.36 -24.66 6.41
C ASP A 132 -8.18 -23.50 5.83
N LEU A 133 -7.53 -22.48 5.24
CA LEU A 133 -8.21 -21.42 4.47
C LEU A 133 -9.07 -22.02 3.34
N TRP A 134 -8.48 -22.91 2.53
CA TRP A 134 -9.18 -23.51 1.39
C TRP A 134 -10.29 -24.48 1.82
N ARG A 135 -10.10 -25.19 2.95
CA ARG A 135 -11.16 -25.99 3.56
C ARG A 135 -12.31 -25.12 4.02
N ASP A 136 -12.05 -24.01 4.69
CA ASP A 136 -13.08 -23.10 5.18
C ASP A 136 -13.85 -22.43 4.03
N MET A 137 -13.17 -22.08 2.93
CA MET A 137 -13.82 -21.58 1.72
C MET A 137 -14.79 -22.60 1.11
N LEU A 138 -14.38 -23.87 1.01
CA LEU A 138 -15.21 -24.95 0.44
C LEU A 138 -16.28 -25.46 1.42
N ALA A 139 -16.02 -25.40 2.72
CA ALA A 139 -16.94 -25.85 3.76
C ALA A 139 -18.17 -24.95 3.87
N GLY A 140 -19.27 -25.51 4.38
CA GLY A 140 -20.54 -24.81 4.56
C GLY A 140 -21.51 -24.97 3.39
N ASP A 141 -22.70 -24.39 3.54
CA ASP A 141 -23.80 -24.61 2.60
C ASP A 141 -23.51 -24.01 1.22
N ASP A 142 -23.68 -24.83 0.17
CA ASP A 142 -23.81 -24.40 -1.23
C ASP A 142 -25.09 -25.02 -1.81
N PRO A 143 -26.26 -24.37 -1.65
CA PRO A 143 -27.52 -24.90 -2.14
C PRO A 143 -27.47 -25.22 -3.64
N VAL A 144 -28.05 -26.36 -4.01
CA VAL A 144 -28.14 -26.78 -5.42
C VAL A 144 -28.78 -25.68 -6.26
N LEU A 145 -28.12 -25.29 -7.34
CA LEU A 145 -28.54 -24.16 -8.17
C LEU A 145 -29.79 -24.51 -8.99
N GLY A 146 -29.87 -25.73 -9.53
CA GLY A 146 -30.99 -26.20 -10.35
C GLY A 146 -31.61 -27.49 -9.82
N SER A 147 -31.89 -28.43 -10.71
CA SER A 147 -32.50 -29.73 -10.36
C SER A 147 -31.52 -30.69 -9.66
N ARG A 148 -30.21 -30.57 -9.93
CA ARG A 148 -29.12 -31.39 -9.39
C ARG A 148 -27.76 -30.67 -9.53
N ARG A 149 -26.71 -31.24 -8.96
CA ARG A 149 -25.31 -30.84 -9.25
C ARG A 149 -24.83 -31.39 -10.59
N LEU A 150 -23.72 -30.83 -11.09
CA LEU A 150 -23.01 -31.29 -12.27
C LEU A 150 -22.46 -32.71 -12.07
N ASP A 151 -22.67 -33.57 -13.06
CA ASP A 151 -22.08 -34.90 -13.20
C ASP A 151 -21.12 -34.88 -14.40
N PRO A 152 -19.79 -34.88 -14.19
CA PRO A 152 -18.82 -34.79 -15.29
C PRO A 152 -18.88 -35.96 -16.29
N ALA A 153 -19.54 -37.07 -15.95
CA ALA A 153 -19.72 -38.20 -16.85
C ALA A 153 -20.90 -38.03 -17.83
N LEU A 154 -21.84 -37.13 -17.53
CA LEU A 154 -23.06 -36.91 -18.30
C LEU A 154 -23.13 -35.50 -18.90
N ASP A 155 -22.63 -34.50 -18.16
CA ASP A 155 -22.76 -33.09 -18.49
C ASP A 155 -21.57 -32.62 -19.32
N THR A 156 -21.80 -32.48 -20.62
CA THR A 156 -20.79 -32.08 -21.61
C THR A 156 -21.07 -30.69 -22.16
N VAL A 157 -20.08 -30.10 -22.85
CA VAL A 157 -20.19 -28.80 -23.54
C VAL A 157 -21.36 -28.78 -24.53
N SER A 158 -21.63 -29.86 -25.24
CA SER A 158 -22.81 -29.96 -26.12
C SER A 158 -24.16 -29.82 -25.38
N GLY A 159 -24.20 -30.09 -24.08
CA GLY A 159 -25.36 -29.93 -23.20
C GLY A 159 -25.60 -28.50 -22.71
N THR A 160 -24.69 -27.56 -22.97
CA THR A 160 -24.80 -26.18 -22.50
C THR A 160 -25.49 -25.25 -23.50
N ASP A 161 -26.14 -24.21 -23.01
CA ASP A 161 -26.68 -23.10 -23.81
C ASP A 161 -26.23 -21.75 -23.22
N ASP A 162 -26.32 -20.69 -24.03
CA ASP A 162 -25.79 -19.37 -23.70
C ASP A 162 -26.88 -18.32 -23.56
N ILE A 163 -26.77 -17.51 -22.52
CA ILE A 163 -27.50 -16.25 -22.38
C ILE A 163 -26.48 -15.11 -22.42
N ARG A 164 -26.67 -14.16 -23.34
CA ARG A 164 -25.81 -12.98 -23.44
C ARG A 164 -26.55 -11.75 -22.97
N VAL A 165 -25.88 -10.97 -22.13
CA VAL A 165 -26.35 -9.66 -21.66
C VAL A 165 -25.29 -8.61 -21.92
N ASP A 166 -25.74 -7.42 -22.34
CA ASP A 166 -24.91 -6.24 -22.56
C ASP A 166 -25.22 -5.23 -21.45
N VAL A 167 -24.17 -4.76 -20.77
CA VAL A 167 -24.25 -3.69 -19.77
C VAL A 167 -23.99 -2.35 -20.48
N PRO A 168 -24.82 -1.33 -20.25
CA PRO A 168 -24.60 0.01 -20.82
C PRO A 168 -23.17 0.54 -20.54
N ALA A 169 -22.62 1.32 -21.47
CA ALA A 169 -21.24 1.79 -21.38
C ALA A 169 -21.00 2.73 -20.19
N ASP A 170 -22.00 3.55 -19.85
CA ASP A 170 -21.99 4.43 -18.66
C ASP A 170 -21.96 3.63 -17.35
N VAL A 171 -22.77 2.56 -17.25
CA VAL A 171 -22.75 1.64 -16.10
C VAL A 171 -21.41 0.89 -16.03
N THR A 172 -20.91 0.44 -17.19
CA THR A 172 -19.63 -0.27 -17.29
C THR A 172 -18.48 0.59 -16.78
N ASP A 173 -18.38 1.84 -17.25
CA ASP A 173 -17.33 2.76 -16.82
C ASP A 173 -17.48 3.14 -15.34
N ALA A 174 -18.71 3.40 -14.88
CA ALA A 174 -18.96 3.71 -13.48
C ALA A 174 -18.52 2.57 -12.53
N VAL A 175 -18.77 1.30 -12.87
CA VAL A 175 -18.36 0.17 -12.02
C VAL A 175 -16.86 -0.14 -12.15
N LEU A 176 -16.32 -0.17 -13.37
CA LEU A 176 -14.95 -0.61 -13.61
C LEU A 176 -13.90 0.48 -13.39
N THR A 177 -14.30 1.75 -13.39
CA THR A 177 -13.41 2.90 -13.26
C THR A 177 -13.75 3.75 -12.04
N THR A 178 -14.97 4.30 -11.96
CA THR A 178 -15.34 5.25 -10.89
C THR A 178 -15.44 4.58 -9.51
N LEU A 179 -16.18 3.47 -9.41
CA LEU A 179 -16.33 2.68 -8.18
C LEU A 179 -14.98 2.11 -7.74
N ALA A 180 -14.26 1.50 -8.68
CA ALA A 180 -12.92 0.96 -8.45
C ALA A 180 -11.97 2.02 -7.86
N GLY A 181 -11.93 3.22 -8.44
CA GLY A 181 -11.11 4.32 -7.92
C GLY A 181 -11.52 4.81 -6.53
N LYS A 182 -12.82 4.92 -6.25
CA LYS A 182 -13.35 5.40 -4.96
C LYS A 182 -13.14 4.45 -3.79
N TYR A 183 -13.05 3.16 -4.07
CA TYR A 183 -12.88 2.11 -3.07
C TYR A 183 -11.51 1.46 -3.12
N HIS A 184 -10.55 2.04 -3.86
CA HIS A 184 -9.19 1.50 -4.02
C HIS A 184 -9.21 0.02 -4.42
N ALA A 185 -10.10 -0.32 -5.34
CA ALA A 185 -10.42 -1.69 -5.75
C ALA A 185 -10.05 -1.93 -7.22
N GLY A 186 -10.01 -3.20 -7.62
CA GLY A 186 -9.94 -3.60 -9.02
C GLY A 186 -11.32 -3.73 -9.68
N ALA A 187 -11.31 -4.27 -10.90
CA ALA A 187 -12.53 -4.55 -11.64
C ALA A 187 -13.36 -5.70 -11.03
N ASN A 188 -12.69 -6.71 -10.46
CA ASN A 188 -13.36 -7.91 -9.96
C ASN A 188 -14.26 -7.60 -8.76
N GLU A 189 -13.87 -6.69 -7.88
CA GLU A 189 -14.59 -6.32 -6.66
C GLU A 189 -16.01 -5.86 -6.99
N GLY A 190 -16.18 -4.95 -7.95
CA GLY A 190 -17.49 -4.47 -8.39
C GLY A 190 -18.33 -5.57 -9.06
N LEU A 191 -17.71 -6.35 -9.95
CA LEU A 191 -18.40 -7.41 -10.69
C LEU A 191 -18.87 -8.56 -9.78
N LEU A 192 -18.02 -8.97 -8.84
CA LEU A 192 -18.29 -10.02 -7.87
C LEU A 192 -19.24 -9.57 -6.78
N THR A 193 -19.19 -8.30 -6.36
CA THR A 193 -20.20 -7.72 -5.47
C THR A 193 -21.58 -7.80 -6.11
N ALA A 194 -21.71 -7.36 -7.37
CA ALA A 194 -22.96 -7.46 -8.10
C ALA A 194 -23.43 -8.92 -8.27
N LEU A 195 -22.52 -9.85 -8.52
CA LEU A 195 -22.84 -11.27 -8.66
C LEU A 195 -23.33 -11.88 -7.33
N ALA A 196 -22.64 -11.61 -6.23
CA ALA A 196 -23.05 -12.06 -4.90
C ALA A 196 -24.43 -11.51 -4.53
N MET A 197 -24.70 -10.23 -4.82
CA MET A 197 -26.02 -9.61 -4.63
C MET A 197 -27.10 -10.30 -5.47
N ALA A 198 -26.82 -10.53 -6.75
CA ALA A 198 -27.75 -11.15 -7.69
C ALA A 198 -28.08 -12.59 -7.30
N VAL A 199 -27.08 -13.43 -7.00
CA VAL A 199 -27.26 -14.83 -6.59
C VAL A 199 -28.03 -14.91 -5.27
N THR A 200 -27.70 -14.06 -4.29
CA THR A 200 -28.40 -14.04 -3.00
C THR A 200 -29.87 -13.69 -3.19
N ARG A 201 -30.17 -12.61 -3.94
CA ARG A 201 -31.56 -12.21 -4.24
C ARG A 201 -32.32 -13.29 -5.02
N TRP A 202 -31.66 -13.91 -5.99
CA TRP A 202 -32.23 -14.95 -6.83
C TRP A 202 -32.61 -16.20 -6.02
N ARG A 203 -31.76 -16.58 -5.04
CA ARG A 203 -32.04 -17.66 -4.06
C ARG A 203 -33.17 -17.29 -3.11
N GLU A 204 -33.21 -16.06 -2.60
CA GLU A 204 -34.27 -15.58 -1.71
C GLU A 204 -35.66 -15.67 -2.36
N ARG A 205 -35.77 -15.28 -3.64
CA ARG A 205 -37.02 -15.39 -4.42
C ARG A 205 -37.52 -16.83 -4.59
N ARG A 206 -36.62 -17.81 -4.47
CA ARG A 206 -36.91 -19.25 -4.52
C ARG A 206 -37.07 -19.89 -3.14
N GLY A 207 -37.10 -19.09 -2.07
CA GLY A 207 -37.30 -19.55 -0.70
C GLY A 207 -36.05 -20.13 -0.04
N THR A 208 -34.88 -20.00 -0.67
CA THR A 208 -33.59 -20.44 -0.12
C THR A 208 -32.88 -19.27 0.53
N ARG A 209 -32.63 -19.35 1.83
CA ARG A 209 -31.86 -18.33 2.57
C ARG A 209 -30.41 -18.79 2.67
N CYS A 210 -29.54 -18.17 1.89
CA CYS A 210 -28.09 -18.37 1.95
C CYS A 210 -27.43 -17.04 1.61
N ALA A 211 -26.76 -16.43 2.60
CA ALA A 211 -26.08 -15.14 2.43
C ALA A 211 -24.67 -15.27 1.82
N HIS A 212 -24.32 -16.47 1.34
CA HIS A 212 -23.03 -16.77 0.74
C HIS A 212 -23.20 -17.24 -0.70
N THR A 213 -22.29 -16.81 -1.56
CA THR A 213 -22.16 -17.28 -2.94
C THR A 213 -20.81 -17.97 -3.09
N LEU A 214 -20.83 -19.29 -3.27
CA LEU A 214 -19.64 -20.08 -3.57
C LEU A 214 -19.47 -20.16 -5.09
N LEU A 215 -18.30 -19.75 -5.58
CA LEU A 215 -17.96 -19.78 -7.00
C LEU A 215 -16.51 -20.25 -7.21
N ASN A 216 -16.20 -20.72 -8.42
CA ASN A 216 -14.84 -20.84 -8.91
C ASN A 216 -14.48 -19.52 -9.61
N LEU A 217 -13.47 -18.83 -9.09
CA LEU A 217 -12.93 -17.62 -9.69
C LEU A 217 -11.75 -17.98 -10.58
N GLU A 218 -11.81 -17.55 -11.84
CA GLU A 218 -10.70 -17.71 -12.78
C GLU A 218 -9.82 -16.46 -12.77
N GLY A 219 -8.51 -16.67 -12.60
CA GLY A 219 -7.47 -15.67 -12.74
C GLY A 219 -6.52 -15.99 -13.89
N HIS A 220 -5.72 -15.01 -14.33
CA HIS A 220 -4.72 -15.25 -15.37
C HIS A 220 -3.55 -16.12 -14.88
N GLY A 221 -3.35 -16.25 -13.56
CA GLY A 221 -2.37 -17.12 -12.91
C GLY A 221 -0.91 -16.77 -13.19
N ARG A 222 -0.64 -15.48 -13.40
CA ARG A 222 0.71 -14.95 -13.70
C ARG A 222 1.23 -14.23 -12.46
N GLU A 223 1.33 -15.00 -11.38
CA GLU A 223 1.65 -14.51 -10.04
C GLU A 223 3.14 -14.66 -9.74
N GLU A 224 3.97 -13.71 -10.14
CA GLU A 224 5.44 -13.79 -9.96
C GLU A 224 5.85 -13.95 -8.48
N SER A 225 5.03 -13.48 -7.54
CA SER A 225 5.23 -13.67 -6.10
C SER A 225 5.27 -15.15 -5.68
N ALA A 226 4.55 -16.03 -6.40
CA ALA A 226 4.50 -17.46 -6.08
C ALA A 226 5.85 -18.17 -6.26
N LEU A 227 6.78 -17.58 -7.03
CA LEU A 227 8.15 -18.06 -7.20
C LEU A 227 9.16 -16.89 -7.18
N PRO A 228 9.86 -16.66 -6.06
CA PRO A 228 10.83 -15.57 -5.94
C PRO A 228 11.86 -15.55 -7.07
N GLY A 229 11.96 -14.40 -7.75
CA GLY A 229 12.88 -14.18 -8.87
C GLY A 229 12.40 -14.72 -10.23
N ALA A 230 11.14 -15.14 -10.34
CA ALA A 230 10.53 -15.44 -11.63
C ALA A 230 10.20 -14.14 -12.41
N ASP A 231 10.41 -14.19 -13.73
CA ASP A 231 9.93 -13.19 -14.69
C ASP A 231 9.19 -13.95 -15.78
N ILE A 232 7.86 -13.85 -15.77
CA ILE A 232 6.97 -14.53 -16.74
C ILE A 232 6.26 -13.52 -17.65
N SER A 233 6.66 -12.25 -17.60
CA SER A 233 6.10 -11.16 -18.38
C SER A 233 6.11 -11.42 -19.89
N ARG A 234 7.09 -12.21 -20.36
CA ARG A 234 7.28 -12.56 -21.79
C ARG A 234 7.02 -14.03 -22.09
N THR A 235 6.53 -14.80 -21.12
CA THR A 235 6.37 -16.24 -21.25
C THR A 235 5.02 -16.61 -21.85
N VAL A 236 5.04 -17.31 -22.98
CA VAL A 236 3.86 -17.91 -23.59
C VAL A 236 3.60 -19.26 -22.94
N GLY A 237 2.34 -19.52 -22.58
CA GLY A 237 1.91 -20.74 -21.93
C GLY A 237 0.50 -20.64 -21.38
N TRP A 238 0.01 -21.73 -20.80
CA TRP A 238 -1.26 -21.74 -20.07
C TRP A 238 -1.00 -21.52 -18.59
N PHE A 239 -1.34 -20.32 -18.10
CA PHE A 239 -1.10 -19.92 -16.72
C PHE A 239 -2.35 -19.91 -15.85
N THR A 240 -3.55 -19.99 -16.45
CA THR A 240 -4.85 -19.83 -15.77
C THR A 240 -4.92 -20.51 -14.42
N THR A 241 -5.30 -19.75 -13.40
CA THR A 241 -5.62 -20.24 -12.06
C THR A 241 -7.12 -20.32 -11.87
N VAL A 242 -7.60 -21.35 -11.18
CA VAL A 242 -9.00 -21.50 -10.78
C VAL A 242 -9.03 -21.90 -9.33
N TYR A 243 -9.74 -21.13 -8.50
CA TYR A 243 -9.83 -21.35 -7.07
C TYR A 243 -11.24 -21.03 -6.54
N PRO A 244 -11.68 -21.70 -5.46
CA PRO A 244 -12.98 -21.43 -4.87
C PRO A 244 -12.96 -20.09 -4.13
N MET A 245 -14.04 -19.35 -4.23
CA MET A 245 -14.28 -18.14 -3.46
C MET A 245 -15.68 -18.17 -2.86
N ARG A 246 -15.77 -17.97 -1.53
CA ARG A 246 -17.04 -17.92 -0.80
C ARG A 246 -17.34 -16.47 -0.42
N LEU A 247 -18.12 -15.81 -1.25
CA LEU A 247 -18.49 -14.41 -1.08
C LEU A 247 -19.68 -14.27 -0.12
N GLY A 248 -19.44 -13.70 1.06
CA GLY A 248 -20.47 -13.45 2.08
C GLY A 248 -21.02 -12.03 2.03
N LEU A 249 -22.34 -11.89 2.17
CA LEU A 249 -23.06 -10.61 2.30
C LEU A 249 -23.81 -10.51 3.65
N ALA A 250 -23.28 -11.14 4.69
CA ALA A 250 -23.89 -11.08 6.02
C ALA A 250 -23.98 -9.63 6.52
N GLY A 251 -25.16 -9.22 7.03
CA GLY A 251 -25.38 -7.86 7.52
C GLY A 251 -25.62 -6.80 6.44
N ILE A 252 -25.64 -7.17 5.16
CA ILE A 252 -25.96 -6.28 4.05
C ILE A 252 -27.48 -6.28 3.81
N ASP A 253 -28.11 -5.10 3.88
CA ASP A 253 -29.49 -4.92 3.41
C ASP A 253 -29.50 -4.87 1.87
N LEU A 254 -29.99 -5.95 1.26
CA LEU A 254 -30.06 -6.05 -0.20
C LEU A 254 -31.10 -5.11 -0.80
N ASP A 255 -32.15 -4.69 -0.09
CA ASP A 255 -33.11 -3.74 -0.64
C ASP A 255 -32.46 -2.35 -0.78
N ASP A 256 -31.70 -1.92 0.23
CA ASP A 256 -30.90 -0.69 0.18
C ASP A 256 -29.77 -0.78 -0.87
N ALA A 257 -29.04 -1.91 -0.91
CA ALA A 257 -27.94 -2.10 -1.86
C ALA A 257 -28.42 -2.09 -3.33
N PHE A 258 -29.53 -2.76 -3.65
CA PHE A 258 -30.14 -2.69 -4.99
C PHE A 258 -30.74 -1.31 -5.30
N GLY A 259 -30.98 -0.48 -4.28
CA GLY A 259 -31.34 0.93 -4.43
C GLY A 259 -30.15 1.89 -4.61
N GLY A 260 -28.90 1.39 -4.59
CA GLY A 260 -27.69 2.21 -4.65
C GLY A 260 -27.35 2.93 -3.33
N GLY A 261 -27.94 2.51 -2.22
CA GLY A 261 -27.77 3.11 -0.90
C GLY A 261 -26.44 2.80 -0.23
N VAL A 262 -26.33 3.07 1.08
CA VAL A 262 -25.08 2.89 1.85
C VAL A 262 -24.64 1.42 1.91
N HIS A 263 -25.57 0.47 1.86
CA HIS A 263 -25.26 -0.95 1.86
C HIS A 263 -24.64 -1.43 0.54
N ALA A 264 -24.76 -0.67 -0.55
CA ALA A 264 -24.01 -0.93 -1.77
C ALA A 264 -22.50 -0.76 -1.52
N GLY A 265 -22.10 0.37 -0.95
CA GLY A 265 -20.71 0.64 -0.56
C GLY A 265 -20.18 -0.36 0.47
N ARG A 266 -20.99 -0.71 1.49
CA ARG A 266 -20.62 -1.75 2.47
C ARG A 266 -20.40 -3.12 1.84
N ALA A 267 -21.22 -3.49 0.85
CA ALA A 267 -21.04 -4.73 0.11
C ALA A 267 -19.73 -4.73 -0.67
N VAL A 268 -19.39 -3.62 -1.35
CA VAL A 268 -18.12 -3.47 -2.07
C VAL A 268 -16.93 -3.57 -1.11
N LYS A 269 -16.92 -2.82 0.00
CA LYS A 269 -15.85 -2.90 1.03
C LYS A 269 -15.69 -4.33 1.55
N ASN A 270 -16.79 -5.01 1.89
CA ASN A 270 -16.78 -6.37 2.40
C ASN A 270 -16.25 -7.41 1.38
N ILE A 271 -16.66 -7.31 0.12
CA ILE A 271 -16.18 -8.22 -0.94
C ILE A 271 -14.72 -7.96 -1.28
N LYS A 272 -14.30 -6.69 -1.30
CA LYS A 272 -12.89 -6.31 -1.46
C LYS A 272 -12.01 -6.95 -0.39
N GLU A 273 -12.36 -6.83 0.89
CA GLU A 273 -11.58 -7.43 1.97
C GLU A 273 -11.54 -8.96 1.90
N GLN A 274 -12.64 -9.60 1.47
CA GLN A 274 -12.64 -11.04 1.22
C GLN A 274 -11.70 -11.45 0.09
N LEU A 275 -11.60 -10.66 -0.98
CA LEU A 275 -10.65 -10.91 -2.08
C LEU A 275 -9.20 -10.61 -1.67
N ALA A 276 -8.97 -9.53 -0.91
CA ALA A 276 -7.66 -9.14 -0.41
C ALA A 276 -7.07 -10.18 0.58
N ALA A 277 -7.93 -10.89 1.30
CA ALA A 277 -7.53 -11.97 2.21
C ALA A 277 -7.03 -13.24 1.47
N VAL A 278 -7.17 -13.34 0.14
CA VAL A 278 -6.73 -14.49 -0.64
C VAL A 278 -5.23 -14.36 -0.98
N PRO A 279 -4.36 -15.27 -0.49
CA PRO A 279 -2.93 -15.22 -0.80
C PRO A 279 -2.65 -15.43 -2.29
N ASP A 280 -1.71 -14.67 -2.85
CA ASP A 280 -1.20 -14.80 -4.23
C ASP A 280 -2.31 -14.99 -5.28
N HIS A 281 -3.41 -14.25 -5.15
CA HIS A 281 -4.57 -14.33 -6.05
C HIS A 281 -5.06 -15.77 -6.29
N GLY A 282 -4.98 -16.61 -5.26
CA GLY A 282 -5.53 -17.95 -5.20
C GLY A 282 -4.77 -19.05 -5.95
N ILE A 283 -3.57 -18.77 -6.48
CA ILE A 283 -2.75 -19.79 -7.14
C ILE A 283 -2.49 -21.01 -6.23
N GLY A 284 -2.39 -20.77 -4.92
CA GLY A 284 -2.10 -21.79 -3.92
C GLY A 284 -3.12 -22.93 -3.85
N TYR A 285 -4.40 -22.65 -4.11
CA TYR A 285 -5.44 -23.70 -4.15
C TYR A 285 -5.10 -24.78 -5.17
N GLY A 286 -4.74 -24.40 -6.39
CA GLY A 286 -4.40 -25.35 -7.45
C GLY A 286 -3.17 -26.19 -7.12
N LEU A 287 -2.17 -25.56 -6.49
CA LEU A 287 -0.95 -26.24 -6.03
C LEU A 287 -1.28 -27.32 -4.99
N LEU A 288 -2.06 -26.96 -3.97
CA LEU A 288 -2.45 -27.89 -2.91
C LEU A 288 -3.41 -28.96 -3.43
N ARG A 289 -4.38 -28.59 -4.27
CA ARG A 289 -5.41 -29.51 -4.76
C ARG A 289 -4.87 -30.55 -5.74
N TYR A 290 -3.90 -30.19 -6.57
CA TYR A 290 -3.49 -31.00 -7.72
C TYR A 290 -2.01 -31.41 -7.75
N LEU A 291 -1.11 -30.69 -7.05
CA LEU A 291 0.34 -30.95 -7.09
C LEU A 291 0.91 -31.47 -5.75
N ASN A 292 0.09 -31.54 -4.70
CA ASN A 292 0.46 -32.07 -3.40
C ASN A 292 -0.43 -33.27 -3.05
N ASP A 293 0.18 -34.44 -2.87
CA ASP A 293 -0.55 -35.70 -2.65
C ASP A 293 -1.32 -35.73 -1.32
N GLU A 294 -0.77 -35.09 -0.27
CA GLU A 294 -1.34 -35.07 1.08
C GLU A 294 -2.53 -34.13 1.16
N THR A 295 -2.36 -32.88 0.74
CA THR A 295 -3.42 -31.87 0.79
C THR A 295 -4.45 -32.05 -0.32
N GLY A 296 -4.04 -32.57 -1.48
CA GLY A 296 -4.91 -32.81 -2.62
C GLY A 296 -6.03 -33.82 -2.32
N SER A 297 -5.72 -34.85 -1.53
CA SER A 297 -6.72 -35.83 -1.09
C SER A 297 -7.78 -35.19 -0.19
N ALA A 298 -7.37 -34.33 0.76
CA ALA A 298 -8.30 -33.65 1.67
C ALA A 298 -9.21 -32.65 0.95
N LEU A 299 -8.67 -31.88 0.00
CA LEU A 299 -9.46 -30.93 -0.78
C LEU A 299 -10.35 -31.62 -1.82
N ALA A 300 -10.03 -32.86 -2.22
CA ALA A 300 -10.85 -33.64 -3.14
C ALA A 300 -12.17 -34.16 -2.54
N GLU A 301 -12.29 -34.18 -1.21
CA GLU A 301 -13.51 -34.63 -0.51
C GLU A 301 -14.67 -33.63 -0.60
N PHE A 302 -14.37 -32.35 -0.89
CA PHE A 302 -15.37 -31.30 -1.00
C PHE A 302 -16.05 -31.29 -2.37
N GLU A 303 -17.33 -30.91 -2.37
CA GLU A 303 -18.08 -30.68 -3.60
C GLU A 303 -17.52 -29.45 -4.35
N ARG A 304 -17.52 -29.53 -5.69
CA ARG A 304 -17.06 -28.41 -6.51
C ARG A 304 -18.10 -27.28 -6.53
N PRO A 305 -17.66 -26.00 -6.54
CA PRO A 305 -18.56 -24.87 -6.76
C PRO A 305 -19.37 -25.03 -8.04
N GLN A 306 -20.65 -24.62 -8.00
CA GLN A 306 -21.58 -24.76 -9.12
C GLN A 306 -21.50 -23.60 -10.13
N ILE A 307 -20.93 -22.47 -9.70
CA ILE A 307 -20.81 -21.24 -10.49
C ILE A 307 -19.34 -21.03 -10.84
N GLY A 308 -19.03 -20.83 -12.11
CA GLY A 308 -17.75 -20.30 -12.60
C GLY A 308 -17.87 -18.81 -12.92
N PHE A 309 -16.84 -18.03 -12.62
CA PHE A 309 -16.77 -16.62 -13.01
C PHE A 309 -15.38 -16.26 -13.52
N ASN A 310 -15.34 -15.64 -14.70
CA ASN A 310 -14.13 -15.14 -15.33
C ASN A 310 -14.34 -13.74 -15.91
N TYR A 311 -13.40 -12.84 -15.65
CA TYR A 311 -13.35 -11.52 -16.27
C TYR A 311 -12.12 -11.37 -17.16
N LEU A 312 -12.35 -11.34 -18.48
CA LEU A 312 -11.31 -11.32 -19.52
C LEU A 312 -10.65 -9.94 -19.72
N GLY A 313 -11.11 -8.92 -18.98
CA GLY A 313 -10.62 -7.55 -19.11
C GLY A 313 -11.17 -6.80 -20.33
N ARG A 314 -10.46 -5.74 -20.71
CA ARG A 314 -10.74 -4.96 -21.92
C ARG A 314 -9.98 -5.52 -23.12
N ILE A 315 -10.69 -5.81 -24.20
CA ILE A 315 -10.07 -6.18 -25.49
C ILE A 315 -9.93 -4.90 -26.32
N GLN A 316 -8.71 -4.36 -26.40
CA GLN A 316 -8.37 -3.29 -27.32
C GLN A 316 -7.78 -3.89 -28.61
N ILE A 317 -8.44 -3.62 -29.73
CA ILE A 317 -7.92 -3.95 -31.06
C ILE A 317 -7.34 -2.65 -31.63
N PRO A 318 -6.04 -2.61 -31.99
CA PRO A 318 -5.44 -1.42 -32.59
C PRO A 318 -6.21 -0.94 -33.82
N ALA A 319 -6.43 0.37 -33.93
CA ALA A 319 -7.14 0.96 -35.07
C ALA A 319 -6.34 0.90 -36.39
N ASP A 320 -5.00 0.83 -36.29
CA ASP A 320 -4.13 0.74 -37.47
C ASP A 320 -4.08 -0.70 -38.01
N ARG A 321 -4.41 -0.87 -39.30
CA ARG A 321 -4.42 -2.16 -40.00
C ARG A 321 -3.02 -2.53 -40.46
N GLY A 322 -2.14 -2.85 -39.51
CA GLY A 322 -0.83 -3.44 -39.76
C GLY A 322 -0.88 -4.95 -40.04
N PRO A 323 0.22 -5.58 -40.50
CA PRO A 323 0.33 -7.04 -40.60
C PRO A 323 0.04 -7.71 -39.25
N PHE A 324 -0.63 -8.88 -39.26
CA PHE A 324 -1.00 -9.66 -38.05
C PHE A 324 -1.94 -8.95 -37.07
N THR A 325 -2.74 -8.00 -37.54
CA THR A 325 -3.87 -7.46 -36.77
C THR A 325 -5.07 -8.43 -36.80
N PRO A 326 -5.82 -8.58 -35.68
CA PRO A 326 -7.01 -9.43 -35.65
C PRO A 326 -8.04 -9.04 -36.71
N ASP A 327 -8.60 -10.03 -37.39
CA ASP A 327 -9.65 -9.83 -38.40
C ASP A 327 -10.99 -9.48 -37.72
N GLN A 328 -11.54 -8.32 -38.04
CA GLN A 328 -12.82 -7.85 -37.48
C GLN A 328 -14.04 -8.39 -38.27
N ASP A 329 -13.84 -8.87 -39.49
CA ASP A 329 -14.90 -9.36 -40.37
C ASP A 329 -15.24 -10.84 -40.12
N LEU A 330 -14.34 -11.58 -39.47
CA LEU A 330 -14.47 -12.99 -39.13
C LEU A 330 -14.42 -13.17 -37.60
N ALA A 331 -15.56 -12.97 -36.94
CA ALA A 331 -15.72 -13.09 -35.48
C ALA A 331 -15.58 -14.55 -34.99
N ILE A 332 -14.34 -15.06 -34.99
CA ILE A 332 -13.98 -16.42 -34.57
C ILE A 332 -13.06 -16.31 -33.34
N THR A 333 -13.51 -16.87 -32.22
CA THR A 333 -12.81 -16.77 -30.93
C THR A 333 -12.11 -18.07 -30.50
N GLY A 334 -12.61 -19.23 -30.92
CA GLY A 334 -12.06 -20.55 -30.58
C GLY A 334 -13.05 -21.68 -30.88
N THR A 335 -12.64 -22.92 -30.60
CA THR A 335 -13.50 -24.12 -30.66
C THR A 335 -13.17 -25.04 -29.49
N SER A 336 -14.14 -25.83 -29.06
CA SER A 336 -14.02 -26.84 -28.00
C SER A 336 -14.53 -28.19 -28.51
N ASP A 337 -14.18 -29.27 -27.80
CA ASP A 337 -14.75 -30.59 -28.03
C ASP A 337 -16.14 -30.66 -27.36
N ASP A 338 -17.17 -30.96 -28.15
CA ASP A 338 -18.56 -31.11 -27.71
C ASP A 338 -18.76 -32.19 -26.62
N GLY A 339 -17.88 -33.18 -26.57
CA GLY A 339 -17.87 -34.27 -25.58
C GLY A 339 -17.06 -33.97 -24.32
N MET A 340 -16.38 -32.81 -24.26
CA MET A 340 -15.67 -32.39 -23.06
C MET A 340 -16.67 -32.13 -21.92
N ALA A 341 -16.32 -32.50 -20.69
CA ALA A 341 -17.14 -32.19 -19.52
C ALA A 341 -17.31 -30.67 -19.37
N ALA A 342 -18.53 -30.24 -19.03
CA ALA A 342 -18.80 -28.83 -18.72
C ALA A 342 -18.03 -28.39 -17.47
N ALA A 343 -17.58 -27.14 -17.44
CA ALA A 343 -16.75 -26.61 -16.35
C ALA A 343 -17.55 -26.39 -15.04
N ALA A 344 -18.81 -25.94 -15.16
CA ALA A 344 -19.69 -25.62 -14.06
C ALA A 344 -21.17 -25.81 -14.46
N VAL A 345 -22.09 -25.77 -13.49
CA VAL A 345 -23.54 -25.76 -13.78
C VAL A 345 -23.92 -24.46 -14.48
N LEU A 346 -23.31 -23.36 -14.03
CA LEU A 346 -23.41 -22.03 -14.61
C LEU A 346 -22.00 -21.43 -14.70
N ASP A 347 -21.54 -21.12 -15.90
CA ASP A 347 -20.26 -20.47 -16.14
C ASP A 347 -20.47 -19.06 -16.71
N ILE A 348 -19.83 -18.06 -16.12
CA ILE A 348 -20.06 -16.64 -16.44
C ILE A 348 -18.74 -16.04 -16.94
N ASN A 349 -18.71 -15.68 -18.22
CA ASN A 349 -17.57 -15.03 -18.84
C ASN A 349 -17.92 -13.57 -19.19
N ALA A 350 -17.21 -12.63 -18.59
CA ALA A 350 -17.41 -11.20 -18.79
C ALA A 350 -16.23 -10.55 -19.51
N VAL A 351 -16.51 -9.68 -20.49
CA VAL A 351 -15.49 -9.01 -21.30
C VAL A 351 -15.96 -7.63 -21.73
N VAL A 352 -15.06 -6.64 -21.72
CA VAL A 352 -15.37 -5.31 -22.27
C VAL A 352 -14.98 -5.27 -23.74
N SER A 353 -15.95 -4.93 -24.58
CA SER A 353 -15.76 -4.73 -26.01
C SER A 353 -15.77 -3.24 -26.36
N ALA A 354 -14.94 -2.83 -27.33
CA ALA A 354 -14.95 -1.45 -27.82
C ALA A 354 -16.27 -1.13 -28.55
N ALA A 355 -16.81 0.07 -28.34
CA ALA A 355 -17.94 0.55 -29.14
C ALA A 355 -17.54 0.67 -30.62
N HIS A 356 -18.45 0.26 -31.51
CA HIS A 356 -18.25 0.39 -32.97
C HIS A 356 -18.28 1.85 -33.46
N ASP A 357 -18.60 2.81 -32.58
CA ASP A 357 -19.01 4.17 -32.95
C ASP A 357 -17.91 5.23 -32.80
N GLY A 358 -16.64 4.83 -32.68
CA GLY A 358 -15.49 5.74 -32.80
C GLY A 358 -15.30 6.75 -31.66
N VAL A 359 -16.00 6.59 -30.53
CA VAL A 359 -15.69 7.28 -29.28
C VAL A 359 -14.64 6.46 -28.55
N GLU A 360 -13.38 6.89 -28.63
CA GLU A 360 -12.29 6.34 -27.83
C GLU A 360 -12.69 6.40 -26.32
N ASP A 361 -12.47 5.29 -25.60
CA ASP A 361 -12.74 5.04 -24.16
C ASP A 361 -14.12 4.54 -23.68
N SER A 362 -15.20 4.56 -24.47
CA SER A 362 -16.50 4.00 -24.01
C SER A 362 -16.73 2.54 -24.45
N GLY A 363 -16.22 1.58 -23.68
CA GLY A 363 -16.49 0.15 -23.90
C GLY A 363 -17.74 -0.33 -23.16
N SER A 364 -18.51 -1.27 -23.74
CA SER A 364 -19.61 -1.95 -23.04
C SER A 364 -19.18 -3.32 -22.54
N LEU A 365 -19.51 -3.64 -21.29
CA LEU A 365 -19.31 -4.97 -20.73
C LEU A 365 -20.36 -5.92 -21.30
N ARG A 366 -19.91 -7.02 -21.91
CA ARG A 366 -20.76 -8.13 -22.33
C ARG A 366 -20.45 -9.33 -21.44
N ALA A 367 -21.49 -9.96 -20.91
CA ALA A 367 -21.37 -11.22 -20.19
C ALA A 367 -22.13 -12.34 -20.88
N THR A 368 -21.51 -13.51 -20.93
CA THR A 368 -22.12 -14.76 -21.42
C THR A 368 -22.30 -15.69 -20.23
N PHE A 369 -23.54 -16.09 -19.97
CA PHE A 369 -23.96 -17.06 -18.96
C PHE A 369 -24.20 -18.38 -19.67
N SER A 370 -23.23 -19.28 -19.63
CA SER A 370 -23.31 -20.62 -20.19
C SER A 370 -23.80 -21.60 -19.13
N TYR A 371 -24.89 -22.31 -19.39
CA TYR A 371 -25.57 -23.14 -18.38
C TYR A 371 -25.99 -24.51 -18.92
N LEU A 372 -26.08 -25.50 -18.04
CA LEU A 372 -26.56 -26.85 -18.38
C LEU A 372 -28.08 -26.87 -18.57
N ARG A 373 -28.55 -27.12 -19.81
CA ARG A 373 -29.98 -27.09 -20.17
C ARG A 373 -30.84 -28.12 -19.41
N ASP A 374 -30.24 -29.24 -19.02
CA ASP A 374 -30.95 -30.31 -18.28
C ASP A 374 -30.98 -30.05 -16.75
N VAL A 375 -30.26 -29.02 -16.28
CA VAL A 375 -30.14 -28.68 -14.85
C VAL A 375 -30.84 -27.37 -14.52
N LEU A 376 -30.74 -26.37 -15.39
CA LEU A 376 -31.30 -25.03 -15.22
C LEU A 376 -32.22 -24.64 -16.37
N ASP A 377 -33.36 -24.03 -16.03
CA ASP A 377 -34.29 -23.46 -17.00
C ASP A 377 -33.77 -22.12 -17.54
N GLU A 378 -33.95 -21.85 -18.85
CA GLU A 378 -33.50 -20.60 -19.48
C GLU A 378 -34.06 -19.35 -18.77
N ALA A 379 -35.34 -19.39 -18.36
CA ALA A 379 -35.99 -18.27 -17.69
C ALA A 379 -35.35 -17.94 -16.33
N ASP A 380 -34.87 -18.98 -15.63
CA ASP A 380 -34.21 -18.85 -14.33
C ASP A 380 -32.83 -18.20 -14.48
N VAL A 381 -32.07 -18.60 -15.50
CA VAL A 381 -30.76 -17.99 -15.81
C VAL A 381 -30.92 -16.57 -16.34
N ARG A 382 -31.98 -16.30 -17.14
CA ARG A 382 -32.33 -14.93 -17.58
C ARG A 382 -32.60 -14.02 -16.40
N GLU A 383 -33.39 -14.47 -15.42
CA GLU A 383 -33.67 -13.70 -14.21
C GLU A 383 -32.39 -13.37 -13.44
N LEU A 384 -31.48 -14.35 -13.29
CA LEU A 384 -30.20 -14.12 -12.62
C LEU A 384 -29.33 -13.11 -13.38
N ALA A 385 -29.23 -13.22 -14.70
CA ALA A 385 -28.49 -12.28 -15.52
C ALA A 385 -29.08 -10.85 -15.43
N ASP A 386 -30.41 -10.72 -15.45
CA ASP A 386 -31.10 -9.44 -15.27
C ASP A 386 -30.87 -8.85 -13.87
N LEU A 387 -30.85 -9.68 -12.82
CA LEU A 387 -30.52 -9.26 -11.46
C LEU A 387 -29.06 -8.79 -11.34
N TRP A 388 -28.13 -9.45 -12.05
CA TRP A 388 -26.73 -9.04 -12.08
C TRP A 388 -26.56 -7.68 -12.75
N VAL A 389 -27.21 -7.44 -13.90
CA VAL A 389 -27.21 -6.12 -14.55
C VAL A 389 -27.86 -5.05 -13.67
N GLN A 390 -28.95 -5.38 -12.97
CA GLN A 390 -29.58 -4.46 -12.00
C GLN A 390 -28.62 -4.12 -10.85
N ALA A 391 -27.92 -5.11 -10.29
CA ALA A 391 -26.95 -4.88 -9.23
C ALA A 391 -25.78 -4.01 -9.71
N LEU A 392 -25.23 -4.26 -10.91
CA LEU A 392 -24.21 -3.39 -11.53
C LEU A 392 -24.71 -1.95 -11.72
N THR A 393 -25.97 -1.80 -12.14
CA THR A 393 -26.58 -0.47 -12.31
C THR A 393 -26.73 0.25 -10.96
N ALA A 394 -27.10 -0.46 -9.89
CA ALA A 394 -27.18 0.11 -8.55
C ALA A 394 -25.79 0.53 -8.03
N LEU A 395 -24.76 -0.30 -8.23
CA LEU A 395 -23.37 0.05 -7.89
C LEU A 395 -22.87 1.26 -8.70
N ALA A 396 -23.22 1.34 -9.99
CA ALA A 396 -22.91 2.50 -10.82
C ALA A 396 -23.58 3.78 -10.28
N GLN A 397 -24.86 3.73 -9.92
CA GLN A 397 -25.57 4.86 -9.32
C GLN A 397 -24.94 5.29 -8.00
N HIS A 398 -24.58 4.34 -7.14
CA HIS A 398 -23.86 4.59 -5.90
C HIS A 398 -22.51 5.30 -6.13
N ALA A 399 -21.75 4.86 -7.13
CA ALA A 399 -20.47 5.45 -7.47
C ALA A 399 -20.56 6.90 -7.99
N GLN A 400 -21.70 7.34 -8.49
CA GLN A 400 -21.88 8.72 -8.98
C GLN A 400 -22.04 9.76 -7.86
N ASP A 401 -22.43 9.35 -6.65
CA ASP A 401 -22.55 10.28 -5.51
C ASP A 401 -21.15 10.71 -5.02
N PRO A 402 -20.75 12.00 -5.07
CA PRO A 402 -19.43 12.46 -4.66
C PRO A 402 -19.04 12.13 -3.21
N HIS A 403 -20.00 11.79 -2.35
CA HIS A 403 -19.77 11.46 -0.94
C HIS A 403 -19.57 9.96 -0.68
N THR A 404 -19.56 9.12 -1.73
CA THR A 404 -19.29 7.68 -1.62
C THR A 404 -17.83 7.34 -1.88
N GLY A 405 -17.40 6.19 -1.37
CA GLY A 405 -16.03 5.71 -1.40
C GLY A 405 -15.57 5.29 -0.01
N GLY A 406 -14.26 5.27 0.15
CA GLY A 406 -13.61 5.14 1.46
C GLY A 406 -12.66 3.95 1.52
N LEU A 407 -11.85 3.98 2.56
CA LEU A 407 -10.80 3.03 2.87
C LEU A 407 -11.36 1.77 3.52
N THR A 408 -10.55 0.72 3.39
CA THR A 408 -10.73 -0.61 3.97
C THR A 408 -9.42 -1.04 4.64
N PRO A 409 -9.42 -2.02 5.56
CA PRO A 409 -8.20 -2.44 6.25
C PRO A 409 -7.03 -2.78 5.31
N SER A 410 -7.30 -3.39 4.15
CA SER A 410 -6.30 -3.68 3.13
C SER A 410 -5.59 -2.44 2.54
N ASP A 411 -6.20 -1.25 2.62
CA ASP A 411 -5.60 0.03 2.21
C ASP A 411 -4.65 0.61 3.25
N LEU A 412 -4.75 0.13 4.49
CA LEU A 412 -4.05 0.66 5.67
C LEU A 412 -3.13 -0.40 6.30
N PRO A 413 -2.15 -0.96 5.55
CA PRO A 413 -1.36 -2.12 5.97
C PRO A 413 -0.44 -1.85 7.17
N LEU A 414 -0.29 -0.59 7.59
CA LEU A 414 0.52 -0.19 8.74
C LEU A 414 -0.29 -0.11 10.04
N THR A 415 -1.60 -0.34 10.00
CA THR A 415 -2.50 -0.24 11.16
C THR A 415 -3.24 -1.56 11.38
N THR A 416 -3.84 -1.72 12.55
CA THR A 416 -4.70 -2.89 12.86
C THR A 416 -6.19 -2.53 12.93
N LEU A 417 -6.56 -1.38 12.36
CA LEU A 417 -7.91 -0.82 12.43
C LEU A 417 -8.95 -1.76 11.82
N SER A 418 -10.08 -1.91 12.52
CA SER A 418 -11.25 -2.58 11.95
C SER A 418 -11.96 -1.67 10.95
N GLN A 419 -12.78 -2.26 10.06
CA GLN A 419 -13.61 -1.45 9.14
C GLN A 419 -14.52 -0.47 9.90
N ALA A 420 -14.98 -0.83 11.10
CA ALA A 420 -15.81 0.04 11.93
C ALA A 420 -15.02 1.26 12.45
N ASP A 421 -13.76 1.06 12.87
CA ASP A 421 -12.88 2.15 13.29
C ASP A 421 -12.60 3.10 12.12
N ILE A 422 -12.31 2.55 10.94
CA ILE A 422 -12.07 3.32 9.71
C ILE A 422 -13.29 4.16 9.37
N ASP A 423 -14.49 3.57 9.34
CA ASP A 423 -15.72 4.29 9.01
C ASP A 423 -16.01 5.44 10.01
N THR A 424 -15.71 5.26 11.31
CA THR A 424 -15.82 6.31 12.33
C THR A 424 -14.83 7.45 12.08
N LEU A 425 -13.57 7.12 11.77
CA LEU A 425 -12.52 8.10 11.49
C LEU A 425 -12.79 8.85 10.18
N GLU A 426 -13.23 8.18 9.11
CA GLU A 426 -13.67 8.81 7.86
C GLU A 426 -14.84 9.78 8.07
N SER A 427 -15.77 9.43 8.97
CA SER A 427 -16.88 10.31 9.34
C SER A 427 -16.41 11.56 10.08
N ALA A 428 -15.38 11.44 10.92
CA ALA A 428 -14.79 12.56 11.66
C ALA A 428 -13.88 13.43 10.78
N TYR A 429 -13.21 12.83 9.79
CA TYR A 429 -12.24 13.47 8.90
C TYR A 429 -12.56 13.16 7.42
N PRO A 430 -13.59 13.80 6.81
CA PRO A 430 -14.08 13.42 5.49
C PRO A 430 -13.10 13.61 4.33
N THR A 431 -12.03 14.37 4.54
CA THR A 431 -10.99 14.69 3.56
C THR A 431 -9.71 13.87 3.76
N LEU A 432 -9.68 12.96 4.74
CA LEU A 432 -8.51 12.10 4.96
C LEU A 432 -8.21 11.25 3.73
N THR A 433 -6.93 10.95 3.53
CA THR A 433 -6.48 10.07 2.44
C THR A 433 -5.67 8.87 2.93
N ASP A 434 -5.17 8.89 4.16
CA ASP A 434 -4.38 7.81 4.73
C ASP A 434 -4.44 7.87 6.28
N MET A 435 -4.11 6.75 6.93
CA MET A 435 -4.00 6.63 8.38
C MET A 435 -2.73 5.89 8.73
N TRP A 436 -1.88 6.48 9.58
CA TRP A 436 -0.60 5.89 9.96
C TRP A 436 -0.54 5.55 11.45
N PRO A 437 0.20 4.51 11.86
CA PRO A 437 0.49 4.30 13.28
C PRO A 437 1.36 5.44 13.83
N LEU A 438 1.39 5.61 15.14
CA LEU A 438 2.30 6.55 15.79
C LEU A 438 3.70 5.92 15.93
N SER A 439 4.75 6.75 15.87
CA SER A 439 6.06 6.32 16.34
C SER A 439 6.06 6.18 17.87
N PRO A 440 7.00 5.41 18.46
CA PRO A 440 6.95 5.12 19.89
C PRO A 440 6.94 6.37 20.79
N LEU A 441 7.72 7.40 20.44
CA LEU A 441 7.71 8.65 21.20
C LEU A 441 6.43 9.46 20.94
N GLN A 442 5.87 9.44 19.71
CA GLN A 442 4.59 10.11 19.43
C GLN A 442 3.48 9.55 20.34
N GLN A 443 3.46 8.24 20.60
CA GLN A 443 2.47 7.63 21.50
C GLN A 443 2.58 8.19 22.93
N GLY A 444 3.81 8.29 23.45
CA GLY A 444 4.07 8.87 24.78
C GLY A 444 3.67 10.36 24.85
N LEU A 445 4.01 11.14 23.82
CA LEU A 445 3.65 12.56 23.76
C LEU A 445 2.13 12.76 23.66
N LEU A 446 1.44 11.96 22.85
CA LEU A 446 -0.03 12.02 22.73
C LEU A 446 -0.71 11.69 24.07
N PHE A 447 -0.21 10.68 24.78
CA PHE A 447 -0.69 10.35 26.12
C PHE A 447 -0.52 11.52 27.09
N HIS A 448 0.66 12.14 27.15
CA HIS A 448 0.89 13.31 28.00
C HIS A 448 0.02 14.51 27.62
N ALA A 449 -0.13 14.79 26.33
CA ALA A 449 -1.01 15.86 25.84
C ALA A 449 -2.47 15.63 26.24
N SER A 450 -2.95 14.38 26.27
CA SER A 450 -4.31 14.04 26.70
C SER A 450 -4.57 14.22 28.21
N LEU A 451 -3.51 14.21 29.01
CA LEU A 451 -3.57 14.37 30.47
C LEU A 451 -3.27 15.80 30.95
N ALA A 452 -2.64 16.61 30.11
CA ALA A 452 -2.26 17.99 30.44
C ALA A 452 -3.50 18.91 30.53
N ASP A 453 -3.43 19.92 31.40
CA ASP A 453 -4.37 21.04 31.34
C ASP A 453 -4.17 21.76 29.98
N PRO A 454 -5.23 22.14 29.24
CA PRO A 454 -5.14 22.88 27.98
C PRO A 454 -4.19 24.10 27.97
N HIS A 455 -3.82 24.62 29.15
CA HIS A 455 -2.96 25.78 29.31
C HIS A 455 -1.49 25.46 29.66
N THR A 456 -1.08 24.19 29.72
CA THR A 456 0.30 23.79 30.07
C THR A 456 0.76 22.63 29.19
N ASP A 457 0.93 22.90 27.90
CA ASP A 457 1.54 21.97 26.97
C ASP A 457 3.05 22.18 26.92
N VAL A 458 3.79 21.31 27.62
CA VAL A 458 5.26 21.31 27.73
C VAL A 458 5.96 20.85 26.46
N TYR A 459 5.23 20.50 25.39
CA TYR A 459 5.78 20.03 24.12
C TYR A 459 5.54 21.01 22.95
N THR A 460 5.25 22.28 23.26
CA THR A 460 5.22 23.34 22.25
C THR A 460 6.62 23.91 22.02
N VAL A 461 7.10 23.83 20.79
CA VAL A 461 8.40 24.40 20.37
C VAL A 461 8.15 25.70 19.60
N GLN A 462 8.91 26.75 19.92
CA GLN A 462 8.84 28.03 19.22
C GLN A 462 10.19 28.43 18.61
N LEU A 463 10.22 28.61 17.30
CA LEU A 463 11.35 29.18 16.56
C LEU A 463 11.07 30.62 16.18
N THR A 464 12.00 31.52 16.50
CA THR A 464 11.96 32.93 16.12
C THR A 464 13.09 33.26 15.17
N ALA A 465 12.76 33.74 13.98
CA ALA A 465 13.70 34.24 12.99
C ALA A 465 13.57 35.75 12.84
N GLU A 466 14.68 36.46 13.03
CA GLU A 466 14.79 37.89 12.76
C GLU A 466 15.13 38.11 11.28
N LEU A 467 14.30 38.85 10.57
CA LEU A 467 14.37 39.02 9.13
C LEU A 467 14.54 40.49 8.74
N ALA A 468 15.21 40.73 7.61
CA ALA A 468 15.47 42.06 7.07
C ALA A 468 15.20 42.15 5.57
N GLY A 469 15.00 43.38 5.10
CA GLY A 469 14.80 43.66 3.68
C GLY A 469 13.33 43.70 3.28
N ASP A 470 13.06 43.38 2.03
CA ASP A 470 11.73 43.43 1.42
C ASP A 470 11.09 42.03 1.47
N VAL A 471 10.65 41.64 2.67
CA VAL A 471 9.96 40.35 2.90
C VAL A 471 8.54 40.42 2.34
N ASP A 472 8.20 39.50 1.44
CA ASP A 472 6.85 39.34 0.87
C ASP A 472 6.03 38.34 1.74
N PRO A 473 5.02 38.81 2.48
CA PRO A 473 4.19 37.95 3.34
C PRO A 473 3.41 36.87 2.57
N ASP A 474 2.92 37.18 1.37
CA ASP A 474 2.13 36.23 0.57
C ASP A 474 3.02 35.14 -0.01
N ARG A 475 4.23 35.50 -0.44
CA ARG A 475 5.26 34.53 -0.86
C ARG A 475 5.65 33.60 0.28
N LEU A 476 5.88 34.14 1.48
CA LEU A 476 6.22 33.32 2.64
C LEU A 476 5.07 32.39 3.06
N ARG A 477 3.82 32.86 3.01
CA ARG A 477 2.63 32.02 3.23
C ARG A 477 2.57 30.87 2.21
N ARG A 478 2.71 31.14 0.91
CA ARG A 478 2.69 30.10 -0.14
C ARG A 478 3.83 29.10 0.02
N SER A 479 5.01 29.58 0.41
CA SER A 479 6.19 28.74 0.68
C SER A 479 5.93 27.79 1.84
N GLY A 480 5.34 28.29 2.93
CA GLY A 480 4.92 27.47 4.06
C GLY A 480 3.84 26.45 3.69
N GLN A 481 2.81 26.83 2.92
CA GLN A 481 1.80 25.88 2.44
C GLN A 481 2.44 24.76 1.60
N THR A 482 3.33 25.12 0.66
CA THR A 482 4.02 24.14 -0.19
C THR A 482 4.92 23.21 0.62
N LEU A 483 5.52 23.69 1.71
CA LEU A 483 6.26 22.85 2.64
C LEU A 483 5.36 21.81 3.32
N LEU A 484 4.16 22.20 3.78
CA LEU A 484 3.17 21.27 4.34
C LEU A 484 2.70 20.26 3.29
N ASP A 485 2.48 20.70 2.05
CA ASP A 485 2.04 19.81 0.97
C ASP A 485 3.10 18.78 0.54
N ARG A 486 4.37 19.12 0.72
CA ARG A 486 5.51 18.22 0.46
C ARG A 486 5.74 17.18 1.56
N HIS A 487 5.21 17.42 2.77
CA HIS A 487 5.47 16.60 3.97
C HIS A 487 4.15 16.24 4.68
N PRO A 488 3.46 15.15 4.28
CA PRO A 488 2.10 14.86 4.75
C PRO A 488 1.95 14.73 6.27
N GLN A 489 3.00 14.31 6.99
CA GLN A 489 3.05 14.27 8.45
C GLN A 489 2.79 15.64 9.10
N LEU A 490 3.14 16.76 8.44
CA LEU A 490 2.87 18.10 8.96
C LEU A 490 1.39 18.48 8.90
N LYS A 491 0.60 17.73 8.13
CA LYS A 491 -0.85 17.85 8.00
C LYS A 491 -1.60 16.81 8.84
N ALA A 492 -0.90 16.08 9.70
CA ALA A 492 -1.50 15.03 10.51
C ALA A 492 -2.35 15.58 11.66
N ALA A 493 -3.54 15.01 11.82
CA ALA A 493 -4.26 14.99 13.10
C ALA A 493 -3.88 13.71 13.86
N PHE A 494 -4.05 13.70 15.17
CA PHE A 494 -3.84 12.52 16.01
C PHE A 494 -5.15 12.18 16.71
N ALA A 495 -5.66 10.98 16.46
CA ALA A 495 -6.93 10.49 16.98
C ALA A 495 -6.75 9.10 17.59
N THR A 496 -7.67 8.71 18.47
CA THR A 496 -7.74 7.35 19.01
C THR A 496 -9.05 6.73 18.56
N ALA A 497 -8.96 5.57 17.91
CA ALA A 497 -10.12 4.80 17.46
C ALA A 497 -10.89 4.19 18.64
N ASP A 498 -12.11 3.70 18.40
CA ASP A 498 -12.94 3.08 19.43
C ASP A 498 -12.29 1.80 19.99
N SER A 499 -11.47 1.12 19.17
CA SER A 499 -10.60 0.00 19.57
C SER A 499 -9.51 0.38 20.60
N GLY A 500 -9.20 1.68 20.75
CA GLY A 500 -8.10 2.19 21.56
C GLY A 500 -6.79 2.40 20.80
N GLU A 501 -6.72 2.02 19.52
CA GLU A 501 -5.55 2.27 18.67
C GLU A 501 -5.44 3.76 18.34
N SER A 502 -4.29 4.37 18.63
CA SER A 502 -3.99 5.75 18.24
C SER A 502 -3.39 5.79 16.84
N VAL A 503 -3.85 6.74 16.02
CA VAL A 503 -3.42 6.89 14.62
C VAL A 503 -3.20 8.35 14.24
N GLN A 504 -2.34 8.55 13.24
CA GLN A 504 -2.14 9.81 12.52
C GLN A 504 -3.10 9.84 11.34
N ILE A 505 -4.01 10.80 11.31
CA ILE A 505 -4.93 11.02 10.20
C ILE A 505 -4.30 11.99 9.22
N ILE A 506 -4.04 11.54 7.99
CA ILE A 506 -3.38 12.35 6.97
C ILE A 506 -4.43 12.99 6.08
N ASP A 507 -4.54 14.31 6.19
CA ASP A 507 -5.48 15.11 5.40
C ASP A 507 -4.71 16.07 4.46
N PRO A 508 -4.76 15.87 3.13
CA PRO A 508 -4.08 16.74 2.19
C PRO A 508 -4.67 18.14 2.12
N GLY A 509 -5.92 18.35 2.56
CA GLY A 509 -6.65 19.62 2.51
C GLY A 509 -6.31 20.62 3.61
N VAL A 510 -5.40 20.28 4.52
CA VAL A 510 -5.00 21.16 5.63
C VAL A 510 -4.25 22.40 5.12
N GLU A 511 -4.79 23.57 5.44
CA GLU A 511 -4.13 24.86 5.21
C GLU A 511 -3.18 25.23 6.34
N ILE A 512 -2.09 25.94 6.02
CA ILE A 512 -1.14 26.47 6.97
C ILE A 512 -1.80 27.48 7.94
N GLY A 513 -1.53 27.33 9.23
CA GLY A 513 -1.91 28.32 10.23
C GLY A 513 -1.08 29.59 10.07
N TRP A 514 -1.62 30.62 9.39
CA TRP A 514 -0.87 31.84 9.05
C TRP A 514 -1.47 33.10 9.68
N ARG A 515 -0.64 33.90 10.34
CA ARG A 515 -0.97 35.24 10.84
C ARG A 515 0.08 36.25 10.40
N TYR A 516 -0.37 37.42 9.98
CA TYR A 516 0.50 38.56 9.67
C TYR A 516 0.06 39.80 10.46
N ILE A 517 1.00 40.44 11.16
CA ILE A 517 0.73 41.65 11.96
C ILE A 517 1.72 42.74 11.57
N ASP A 518 1.22 43.92 11.21
CA ASP A 518 2.04 45.09 10.93
C ASP A 518 2.04 46.05 12.15
N PHE A 519 3.18 46.20 12.80
CA PHE A 519 3.37 47.12 13.93
C PHE A 519 3.88 48.50 13.49
N THR A 520 4.19 48.73 12.21
CA THR A 520 4.78 50.00 11.73
C THR A 520 3.83 51.20 11.89
N GLU A 521 2.52 50.97 12.01
CA GLU A 521 1.50 51.99 12.26
C GLU A 521 0.95 51.98 13.71
N ALA A 522 1.37 51.05 14.56
CA ALA A 522 0.87 50.93 15.93
C ALA A 522 1.26 52.13 16.82
N ASP A 523 0.62 52.32 17.98
CA ASP A 523 1.06 53.29 18.99
C ASP A 523 2.30 52.80 19.76
N TYR A 524 3.08 53.70 20.36
CA TYR A 524 4.37 53.36 20.98
C TYR A 524 4.31 52.19 21.98
N PRO A 525 3.34 52.11 22.91
CA PRO A 525 3.23 50.96 23.82
C PRO A 525 3.02 49.63 23.10
N ARG A 526 2.21 49.62 22.03
CA ARG A 526 1.93 48.43 21.22
C ARG A 526 3.09 48.07 20.30
N ARG A 527 3.86 49.03 19.80
CA ARG A 527 5.09 48.77 19.04
C ARG A 527 6.17 48.07 19.86
N VAL A 528 6.32 48.48 21.12
CA VAL A 528 7.42 48.02 21.99
C VAL A 528 7.10 46.72 22.72
N ARG A 529 5.84 46.46 23.09
CA ARG A 529 5.44 45.25 23.84
C ARG A 529 4.57 44.28 23.05
N GLY A 530 4.06 44.72 21.91
CA GLY A 530 3.18 43.91 21.07
C GLY A 530 3.87 42.66 20.53
N PRO A 531 5.07 42.76 19.93
CA PRO A 531 5.74 41.60 19.35
C PRO A 531 5.99 40.46 20.35
N GLU A 532 6.54 40.76 21.52
CA GLU A 532 6.82 39.77 22.56
C GLU A 532 5.52 39.20 23.14
N ARG A 533 4.48 40.03 23.28
CA ARG A 533 3.16 39.58 23.75
C ARG A 533 2.48 38.64 22.75
N GLU A 534 2.57 38.93 21.45
CA GLU A 534 1.99 38.07 20.42
C GLU A 534 2.76 36.75 20.30
N ALA A 535 4.10 36.76 20.39
CA ALA A 535 4.90 35.54 20.41
C ALA A 535 4.57 34.64 21.62
N ALA A 536 4.49 35.22 22.83
CA ALA A 536 4.09 34.50 24.04
C ALA A 536 2.64 33.99 23.97
N ALA A 537 1.72 34.78 23.39
CA ALA A 537 0.34 34.36 23.19
C ALA A 537 0.24 33.21 22.19
N GLU A 538 1.09 33.17 21.16
CA GLU A 538 1.13 32.07 20.19
C GLU A 538 1.58 30.77 20.86
N GLN A 539 2.60 30.83 21.73
CA GLN A 539 3.10 29.70 22.53
C GLN A 539 2.03 29.19 23.51
N GLN A 540 1.37 30.09 24.24
CA GLN A 540 0.35 29.75 25.26
C GLN A 540 -0.96 29.22 24.67
N ALA A 541 -1.23 29.44 23.39
CA ALA A 541 -2.45 28.96 22.75
C ALA A 541 -2.53 27.42 22.65
N GLY A 542 -1.39 26.73 22.74
CA GLY A 542 -1.31 25.26 22.65
C GLY A 542 -1.78 24.69 21.31
N PHE A 543 -1.98 23.38 21.26
CA PHE A 543 -2.51 22.67 20.09
C PHE A 543 -3.58 21.66 20.51
N ASP A 544 -4.66 21.55 19.72
CA ASP A 544 -5.59 20.43 19.80
C ASP A 544 -5.10 19.32 18.87
N MET A 545 -4.66 18.20 19.44
CA MET A 545 -4.08 17.08 18.69
C MET A 545 -5.02 16.54 17.61
N ALA A 546 -6.34 16.66 17.80
CA ALA A 546 -7.34 16.19 16.85
C ALA A 546 -7.59 17.19 15.69
N ARG A 547 -6.99 18.38 15.71
CA ARG A 547 -7.25 19.47 14.74
C ARG A 547 -5.96 20.00 14.11
N PRO A 548 -5.60 19.54 12.91
CA PRO A 548 -4.45 20.06 12.18
C PRO A 548 -4.73 21.49 11.64
N PRO A 549 -3.68 22.28 11.33
CA PRO A 549 -2.26 21.94 11.44
C PRO A 549 -1.73 22.10 12.87
N LEU A 550 -0.80 21.23 13.27
CA LEU A 550 -0.05 21.38 14.54
C LEU A 550 1.23 22.21 14.37
N VAL A 551 1.23 23.10 13.38
CA VAL A 551 2.27 24.09 13.09
C VAL A 551 1.62 25.40 12.63
N ARG A 552 2.10 26.51 13.20
CA ARG A 552 1.58 27.87 12.98
C ARG A 552 2.71 28.85 12.73
N PHE A 553 2.44 29.84 11.88
CA PHE A 553 3.37 30.85 11.43
C PHE A 553 2.79 32.23 11.73
N LEU A 554 3.54 33.04 12.48
CA LEU A 554 3.23 34.42 12.78
C LEU A 554 4.35 35.32 12.22
N LEU A 555 4.06 36.04 11.14
CA LEU A 555 4.96 37.06 10.60
C LEU A 555 4.58 38.43 11.16
N MET A 556 5.53 39.11 11.79
CA MET A 556 5.36 40.45 12.33
C MET A 556 6.27 41.43 11.62
N ARG A 557 5.71 42.52 11.07
CA ARG A 557 6.50 43.64 10.58
C ARG A 557 6.74 44.63 11.71
N LEU A 558 7.99 44.75 12.14
CA LEU A 558 8.39 45.60 13.26
C LEU A 558 8.72 47.03 12.79
N GLU A 559 9.45 47.13 11.68
CA GLU A 559 9.85 48.37 11.00
C GLU A 559 9.76 48.17 9.48
N PRO A 560 9.88 49.22 8.63
CA PRO A 560 9.69 49.07 7.18
C PRO A 560 10.46 47.93 6.50
N GLN A 561 11.65 47.59 7.01
CA GLN A 561 12.52 46.50 6.52
C GLN A 561 13.01 45.57 7.65
N ARG A 562 12.24 45.47 8.74
CA ARG A 562 12.51 44.55 9.85
C ARG A 562 11.27 43.74 10.16
N TYR A 563 11.42 42.43 10.13
CA TYR A 563 10.35 41.49 10.39
C TYR A 563 10.83 40.45 11.40
N ARG A 564 9.89 39.87 12.13
CA ARG A 564 10.10 38.71 12.98
C ARG A 564 9.14 37.61 12.54
N LEU A 565 9.66 36.46 12.17
CA LEU A 565 8.86 35.27 11.89
C LEU A 565 8.92 34.35 13.11
N VAL A 566 7.76 34.06 13.68
CA VAL A 566 7.60 33.10 14.77
C VAL A 566 6.92 31.86 14.21
N ILE A 567 7.59 30.70 14.31
CA ILE A 567 7.06 29.40 13.91
C ILE A 567 6.83 28.62 15.20
N THR A 568 5.59 28.24 15.47
CA THR A 568 5.22 27.47 16.66
C THR A 568 4.70 26.11 16.20
N ASN A 569 5.21 25.02 16.75
CA ASN A 569 4.78 23.66 16.41
C ASN A 569 4.72 22.76 17.63
N HIS A 570 3.90 21.72 17.57
CA HIS A 570 3.95 20.66 18.58
C HIS A 570 5.11 19.71 18.29
N HIS A 571 5.81 19.26 19.33
CA HIS A 571 6.99 18.39 19.20
C HIS A 571 6.64 17.02 18.61
N ILE A 572 5.36 16.61 18.65
CA ILE A 572 4.87 15.37 18.03
C ILE A 572 5.13 15.29 16.51
N LEU A 573 5.30 16.44 15.84
CA LEU A 573 5.54 16.50 14.40
C LEU A 573 7.02 16.41 14.01
N LEU A 574 7.90 17.02 14.81
CA LEU A 574 9.29 17.30 14.42
C LEU A 574 10.23 17.08 15.60
N ASP A 575 11.34 16.40 15.34
CA ASP A 575 12.49 16.37 16.25
C ASP A 575 13.45 17.55 16.00
N GLY A 576 14.40 17.77 16.92
CA GLY A 576 15.39 18.84 16.79
C GLY A 576 16.33 18.68 15.58
N TRP A 577 16.46 17.45 15.03
CA TRP A 577 17.19 17.20 13.79
C TRP A 577 16.43 17.70 12.56
N SER A 578 15.10 17.58 12.59
CA SER A 578 14.20 18.01 11.52
C SER A 578 14.07 19.53 11.46
N THR A 579 14.22 20.23 12.59
CA THR A 579 14.10 21.69 12.67
C THR A 579 15.00 22.46 11.68
N PRO A 580 16.34 22.25 11.62
CA PRO A 580 17.17 22.95 10.64
C PRO A 580 16.87 22.55 9.19
N LEU A 581 16.44 21.30 8.94
CA LEU A 581 16.03 20.83 7.61
C LEU A 581 14.76 21.56 7.14
N PHE A 582 13.78 21.67 8.03
CA PHE A 582 12.52 22.37 7.83
C PHE A 582 12.74 23.85 7.50
N VAL A 583 13.57 24.55 8.28
CA VAL A 583 13.90 25.96 8.02
C VAL A 583 14.62 26.14 6.69
N ARG A 584 15.61 25.29 6.38
CA ARG A 584 16.33 25.36 5.11
C ARG A 584 15.40 25.17 3.91
N GLU A 585 14.46 24.23 4.00
CA GLU A 585 13.51 23.99 2.92
C GLU A 585 12.50 25.14 2.77
N LEU A 586 12.02 25.73 3.87
CA LEU A 586 11.19 26.93 3.85
C LEU A 586 11.90 28.09 3.12
N LEU A 587 13.17 28.33 3.43
CA LEU A 587 13.96 29.40 2.81
C LEU A 587 14.19 29.13 1.32
N ALA A 588 14.43 27.88 0.94
CA ALA A 588 14.58 27.48 -0.46
C ALA A 588 13.27 27.69 -1.25
N LEU A 589 12.13 27.30 -0.67
CA LEU A 589 10.80 27.54 -1.26
C LEU A 589 10.50 29.04 -1.38
N TYR A 590 10.90 29.86 -0.40
CA TYR A 590 10.77 31.31 -0.51
C TYR A 590 11.59 31.87 -1.67
N ALA A 591 12.83 31.38 -1.85
CA ALA A 591 13.71 31.78 -2.94
C ALA A 591 13.10 31.49 -4.32
N THR A 592 12.40 30.36 -4.45
CA THR A 592 11.78 29.89 -5.70
C THR A 592 10.31 30.29 -5.86
N ASP A 593 9.76 31.12 -4.97
CA ASP A 593 8.33 31.52 -4.95
C ASP A 593 7.38 30.32 -4.90
N ALA A 594 7.65 29.39 -3.98
CA ALA A 594 6.93 28.15 -3.78
C ALA A 594 7.03 27.15 -4.95
N ASP A 595 7.94 27.36 -5.91
CA ASP A 595 8.26 26.33 -6.91
C ASP A 595 9.12 25.22 -6.29
N ALA A 596 8.48 24.08 -6.07
CA ALA A 596 9.09 22.89 -5.49
C ALA A 596 9.85 22.03 -6.51
N THR A 597 9.79 22.31 -7.81
CA THR A 597 10.41 21.46 -8.86
C THR A 597 11.93 21.43 -8.80
N ALA A 598 12.55 22.47 -8.22
CA ALA A 598 13.99 22.55 -8.00
C ALA A 598 14.46 21.78 -6.75
N LEU A 599 13.54 21.32 -5.91
CA LEU A 599 13.86 20.56 -4.70
C LEU A 599 13.73 19.06 -4.95
N PRO A 600 14.63 18.22 -4.40
CA PRO A 600 14.44 16.78 -4.43
C PRO A 600 13.10 16.37 -3.82
N THR A 601 12.50 15.30 -4.34
CA THR A 601 11.32 14.67 -3.70
C THR A 601 11.74 14.15 -2.33
N PRO A 602 11.11 14.61 -1.24
CA PRO A 602 11.45 14.13 0.10
C PRO A 602 10.98 12.68 0.27
N ARG A 603 11.71 11.89 1.05
CA ARG A 603 11.16 10.62 1.55
C ARG A 603 10.10 10.89 2.61
N SER A 604 9.03 10.09 2.61
CA SER A 604 7.89 10.28 3.49
C SER A 604 8.16 9.68 4.86
N PHE A 605 7.65 10.29 5.94
CA PHE A 605 7.68 9.67 7.27
C PHE A 605 6.99 8.30 7.29
N ARG A 606 6.04 8.06 6.38
CA ARG A 606 5.43 6.74 6.14
C ARG A 606 6.46 5.66 5.80
N ASP A 607 7.55 6.00 5.12
CA ASP A 607 8.64 5.05 4.79
C ASP A 607 9.35 4.57 6.06
N TYR A 608 9.54 5.46 7.03
CA TYR A 608 10.09 5.11 8.34
C TYR A 608 9.13 4.22 9.14
N LEU A 609 7.83 4.53 9.13
CA LEU A 609 6.82 3.69 9.79
C LEU A 609 6.72 2.30 9.14
N THR A 610 6.87 2.22 7.81
CA THR A 610 6.94 0.96 7.06
C THR A 610 8.22 0.18 7.39
N TRP A 611 9.37 0.85 7.52
CA TRP A 611 10.59 0.21 8.01
C TRP A 611 10.39 -0.32 9.44
N ARG A 612 9.74 0.46 10.31
CA ARG A 612 9.46 0.09 11.70
C ARG A 612 8.55 -1.13 11.82
N SER A 613 7.53 -1.25 10.97
CA SER A 613 6.59 -2.38 10.98
C SER A 613 7.22 -3.71 10.55
N HIS A 614 8.39 -3.67 9.88
CA HIS A 614 9.14 -4.86 9.52
C HIS A 614 10.18 -5.28 10.57
N GLN A 615 10.34 -4.54 11.67
CA GLN A 615 11.29 -4.89 12.73
C GLN A 615 10.77 -6.04 13.60
N ASN A 616 11.69 -6.78 14.20
CA ASN A 616 11.37 -7.92 15.06
C ASN A 616 11.26 -7.48 16.52
N ASP A 617 10.04 -7.11 16.91
CA ASP A 617 9.74 -6.61 18.26
C ASP A 617 9.99 -7.68 19.34
N GLU A 618 9.72 -8.97 19.07
CA GLU A 618 9.98 -10.06 20.02
C GLU A 618 11.48 -10.19 20.33
N GLN A 619 12.32 -10.10 19.30
CA GLN A 619 13.78 -10.15 19.46
C GLN A 619 14.28 -8.94 20.25
N ALA A 620 13.77 -7.75 19.94
CA ALA A 620 14.15 -6.53 20.64
C ALA A 620 13.69 -6.56 22.11
N GLN A 621 12.48 -7.05 22.40
CA GLN A 621 11.99 -7.23 23.77
C GLN A 621 12.89 -8.18 24.57
N ALA A 622 13.29 -9.31 23.99
CA ALA A 622 14.21 -10.25 24.64
C ALA A 622 15.58 -9.61 24.94
N ALA A 623 16.10 -8.78 24.02
CA ALA A 623 17.35 -8.06 24.24
C ALA A 623 17.24 -7.03 25.38
N TRP A 624 16.14 -6.27 25.46
CA TRP A 624 15.91 -5.33 26.56
C TRP A 624 15.71 -6.02 27.91
N GLN A 625 14.99 -7.15 27.93
CA GLN A 625 14.89 -7.99 29.12
C GLN A 625 16.26 -8.45 29.61
N GLN A 626 17.14 -8.88 28.69
CA GLN A 626 18.51 -9.25 29.04
C GLN A 626 19.34 -8.06 29.52
N MET A 627 19.21 -6.89 28.89
CA MET A 627 19.95 -5.68 29.26
C MET A 627 19.57 -5.16 30.66
N LEU A 628 18.29 -5.30 31.03
CA LEU A 628 17.75 -4.85 32.31
C LEU A 628 17.64 -5.97 33.37
N ASP A 629 18.16 -7.16 33.09
CA ASP A 629 18.11 -8.31 34.01
C ASP A 629 18.77 -8.00 35.37
N GLY A 630 18.07 -8.28 36.46
CA GLY A 630 18.50 -7.97 37.83
C GLY A 630 18.52 -6.48 38.19
N PHE A 631 17.84 -5.62 37.43
CA PHE A 631 17.57 -4.23 37.83
C PHE A 631 16.19 -4.15 38.50
N ASP A 632 16.16 -4.00 39.82
CA ASP A 632 14.92 -4.17 40.60
C ASP A 632 14.37 -2.85 41.19
N GLU A 633 15.18 -1.77 41.17
CA GLU A 633 14.85 -0.50 41.83
C GLU A 633 15.19 0.71 40.95
N PRO A 634 14.29 1.68 40.73
CA PRO A 634 14.54 2.85 39.89
C PRO A 634 15.63 3.77 40.41
N THR A 635 16.34 4.44 39.50
CA THR A 635 17.29 5.50 39.87
C THR A 635 16.54 6.83 39.95
N LEU A 636 16.26 7.31 41.17
CA LEU A 636 15.53 8.56 41.41
C LEU A 636 16.40 9.58 42.15
N VAL A 637 16.56 10.78 41.59
CA VAL A 637 17.32 11.91 42.16
C VAL A 637 16.43 12.89 42.91
N ALA A 638 15.22 13.16 42.40
CA ALA A 638 14.32 14.17 42.96
C ALA A 638 13.75 13.79 44.35
N GLY A 639 13.94 12.53 44.77
CA GLY A 639 13.22 11.92 45.89
C GLY A 639 11.73 11.79 45.57
N ALA A 640 11.02 10.87 46.23
CA ALA A 640 9.56 10.77 46.13
C ALA A 640 8.88 11.97 46.81
N ARG A 641 9.09 13.19 46.31
CA ARG A 641 8.39 14.39 46.75
C ARG A 641 6.99 14.39 46.14
N THR A 642 6.09 13.65 46.77
CA THR A 642 4.64 13.60 46.45
C THR A 642 3.87 14.87 46.79
N ASP A 643 4.54 15.94 47.23
CA ASP A 643 3.92 17.09 47.91
C ASP A 643 4.07 18.40 47.13
N ILE A 644 4.39 18.36 45.84
CA ILE A 644 4.31 19.54 44.98
C ILE A 644 2.95 19.47 44.27
N GLY A 645 2.00 20.29 44.71
CA GLY A 645 0.71 20.43 44.02
C GLY A 645 0.94 20.86 42.57
N ALA A 646 0.04 20.48 41.67
CA ALA A 646 0.13 20.78 40.24
C ALA A 646 0.34 22.28 39.93
N GLU A 647 -0.01 23.18 40.85
CA GLU A 647 0.20 24.64 40.73
C GLU A 647 1.65 25.11 40.98
N ASP A 648 2.51 24.27 41.57
CA ASP A 648 3.92 24.57 41.90
C ASP A 648 4.92 23.84 40.99
N ALA A 649 4.50 23.32 39.83
CA ALA A 649 5.39 22.73 38.83
C ALA A 649 6.41 23.78 38.36
N VAL A 650 7.58 23.68 38.98
CA VAL A 650 8.67 24.64 39.04
C VAL A 650 9.12 25.07 37.65
N ALA A 651 9.14 26.39 37.40
CA ALA A 651 9.81 26.98 36.24
C ALA A 651 11.22 26.39 36.11
N ALA A 652 11.49 25.69 35.00
CA ALA A 652 12.80 25.13 34.73
C ALA A 652 13.85 26.26 34.77
N SER A 653 14.86 26.12 35.63
CA SER A 653 15.98 27.07 35.68
C SER A 653 17.17 26.42 34.97
N PRO A 654 17.51 26.85 33.75
CA PRO A 654 18.67 26.30 33.04
C PRO A 654 19.96 26.65 33.78
N VAL A 655 20.91 25.71 33.78
CA VAL A 655 22.27 25.92 34.31
C VAL A 655 23.26 25.67 33.18
N ASP A 656 23.76 26.76 32.61
CA ASP A 656 24.73 26.71 31.52
C ASP A 656 26.14 26.45 32.03
N VAL A 657 26.75 25.35 31.57
CA VAL A 657 28.15 25.04 31.81
C VAL A 657 28.87 24.94 30.48
N ARG A 658 29.92 25.77 30.29
CA ARG A 658 30.71 25.81 29.05
C ARG A 658 32.10 25.26 29.29
N PHE A 659 32.49 24.27 28.49
CA PHE A 659 33.86 23.79 28.42
C PHE A 659 34.69 24.66 27.46
N ASP A 660 35.96 24.92 27.81
CA ASP A 660 36.87 25.61 26.91
C ASP A 660 37.37 24.68 25.79
N ALA A 661 37.86 25.28 24.71
CA ALA A 661 38.33 24.54 23.53
C ALA A 661 39.46 23.55 23.87
N GLN A 662 40.30 23.84 24.87
CA GLN A 662 41.37 22.95 25.30
C GLN A 662 40.80 21.68 25.96
N THR A 663 39.76 21.82 26.77
CA THR A 663 39.08 20.71 27.42
C THR A 663 38.34 19.87 26.40
N THR A 664 37.60 20.48 25.47
CA THR A 664 36.91 19.77 24.39
C THR A 664 37.89 18.96 23.52
N ALA A 665 39.00 19.57 23.08
CA ALA A 665 40.03 18.86 22.31
C ALA A 665 40.72 17.73 23.09
N ARG A 666 40.72 17.78 24.43
CA ARG A 666 41.20 16.67 25.27
C ARG A 666 40.19 15.53 25.32
N LEU A 667 38.90 15.84 25.42
CA LEU A 667 37.82 14.84 25.39
C LEU A 667 37.79 14.11 24.04
N GLU A 668 37.87 14.85 22.92
CA GLU A 668 37.94 14.29 21.57
C GLU A 668 39.13 13.33 21.39
N ARG A 669 40.30 13.68 21.93
CA ARG A 669 41.48 12.81 21.87
C ARG A 669 41.30 11.52 22.66
N VAL A 670 40.71 11.60 23.86
CA VAL A 670 40.43 10.43 24.70
C VAL A 670 39.38 9.54 24.03
N ALA A 671 38.33 10.12 23.47
CA ALA A 671 37.34 9.41 22.67
C ALA A 671 38.00 8.61 21.54
N GLY A 672 38.90 9.25 20.78
CA GLY A 672 39.68 8.60 19.73
C GLY A 672 40.65 7.51 20.23
N GLU A 673 41.34 7.74 21.35
CA GLU A 673 42.31 6.79 21.93
C GLU A 673 41.65 5.48 22.38
N TYR A 674 40.47 5.56 22.98
CA TYR A 674 39.72 4.40 23.47
C TYR A 674 38.64 3.91 22.49
N SER A 675 38.54 4.50 21.30
CA SER A 675 37.52 4.17 20.28
C SER A 675 36.08 4.23 20.82
N VAL A 676 35.79 5.25 21.63
CA VAL A 676 34.45 5.53 22.17
C VAL A 676 33.91 6.85 21.63
N THR A 677 32.59 7.05 21.70
CA THR A 677 31.97 8.32 21.30
C THR A 677 31.99 9.34 22.46
N ILE A 678 31.92 10.64 22.14
CA ILE A 678 31.74 11.68 23.16
C ILE A 678 30.41 11.48 23.90
N ASN A 679 29.36 11.06 23.21
CA ASN A 679 28.08 10.73 23.83
C ASN A 679 28.26 9.68 24.95
N THR A 680 28.98 8.58 24.66
CA THR A 680 29.32 7.55 25.67
C THR A 680 30.08 8.14 26.85
N MET A 681 31.02 9.07 26.61
CA MET A 681 31.74 9.74 27.69
C MET A 681 30.83 10.59 28.57
N VAL A 682 29.90 11.35 27.97
CA VAL A 682 28.91 12.17 28.67
C VAL A 682 27.96 11.30 29.49
N GLN A 683 27.40 10.24 28.88
CA GLN A 683 26.52 9.27 29.55
C GLN A 683 27.22 8.57 30.73
N THR A 684 28.47 8.15 30.54
CA THR A 684 29.25 7.49 31.61
C THR A 684 29.56 8.48 32.74
N ALA A 685 29.95 9.72 32.41
CA ALA A 685 30.19 10.75 33.42
C ALA A 685 28.90 11.10 34.19
N TRP A 686 27.76 11.14 33.50
CA TRP A 686 26.45 11.33 34.12
C TRP A 686 26.11 10.18 35.08
N ALA A 687 26.33 8.93 34.67
CA ALA A 687 26.11 7.77 35.53
C ALA A 687 26.94 7.83 36.83
N VAL A 688 28.20 8.25 36.74
CA VAL A 688 29.09 8.44 37.91
C VAL A 688 28.57 9.57 38.82
N ALA A 689 28.04 10.65 38.24
CA ALA A 689 27.42 11.72 39.02
C ALA A 689 26.15 11.22 39.75
N LEU A 690 25.27 10.49 39.06
CA LEU A 690 24.08 9.89 39.65
C LEU A 690 24.42 8.88 40.75
N ALA A 691 25.43 8.05 40.55
CA ALA A 691 25.92 7.12 41.57
C ALA A 691 26.39 7.85 42.84
N THR A 692 27.05 8.99 42.66
CA THR A 692 27.49 9.85 43.79
C THR A 692 26.30 10.46 44.54
N LEU A 693 25.24 10.84 43.83
CA LEU A 693 24.02 11.43 44.42
C LEU A 693 23.13 10.39 45.11
N THR A 694 22.99 9.22 44.52
CA THR A 694 22.07 8.16 44.97
C THR A 694 22.72 7.15 45.90
N GLY A 695 24.06 7.06 45.91
CA GLY A 695 24.81 6.04 46.65
C GLY A 695 24.72 4.64 46.05
N ARG A 696 24.28 4.52 44.80
CA ARG A 696 24.06 3.24 44.10
C ARG A 696 25.16 2.97 43.07
N ASN A 697 25.41 1.69 42.82
CA ASN A 697 26.36 1.22 41.80
C ASN A 697 25.68 0.69 40.54
N ASP A 698 24.36 0.48 40.54
CA ASP A 698 23.60 0.11 39.33
C ASP A 698 22.65 1.27 39.02
N ILE A 699 22.96 1.99 37.95
CA ILE A 699 22.36 3.26 37.59
C ILE A 699 21.64 3.11 36.25
N VAL A 700 20.39 3.55 36.18
CA VAL A 700 19.62 3.65 34.94
C VAL A 700 19.15 5.10 34.78
N PHE A 701 19.30 5.66 33.59
CA PHE A 701 18.75 6.98 33.22
C PHE A 701 18.28 6.94 31.77
N GLY A 702 17.47 7.91 31.36
CA GLY A 702 17.04 8.02 29.97
C GLY A 702 18.13 8.61 29.08
N ALA A 703 18.26 8.12 27.85
CA ALA A 703 19.00 8.82 26.81
C ALA A 703 18.14 8.97 25.55
N THR A 704 18.24 10.13 24.92
CA THR A 704 17.59 10.37 23.63
C THR A 704 18.51 9.94 22.50
N VAL A 705 18.04 9.05 21.63
CA VAL A 705 18.72 8.63 20.41
C VAL A 705 18.07 9.28 19.19
N SER A 706 18.80 9.41 18.07
CA SER A 706 18.26 10.04 16.85
C SER A 706 17.08 9.27 16.25
N GLY A 707 17.03 7.95 16.43
CA GLY A 707 16.02 7.05 15.85
C GLY A 707 16.01 7.03 14.31
N ARG A 708 17.14 7.41 13.69
CA ARG A 708 17.35 7.41 12.24
C ARG A 708 18.21 6.21 11.83
N PRO A 709 17.60 5.10 11.34
CA PRO A 709 18.32 3.87 11.04
C PRO A 709 19.13 3.98 9.74
N PRO A 710 20.42 3.61 9.73
CA PRO A 710 21.28 3.73 8.55
C PRO A 710 20.84 2.83 7.38
N GLU A 711 20.03 1.80 7.63
CA GLU A 711 19.44 0.92 6.61
C GLU A 711 18.39 1.64 5.75
N LEU A 712 17.83 2.75 6.25
CA LEU A 712 16.84 3.54 5.54
C LEU A 712 17.54 4.66 4.75
N ASP A 713 17.84 4.39 3.48
CA ASP A 713 18.49 5.33 2.58
C ASP A 713 17.80 6.71 2.57
N GLY A 714 18.54 7.75 2.96
CA GLY A 714 18.05 9.13 2.95
C GLY A 714 17.27 9.55 4.21
N VAL A 715 17.28 8.74 5.27
CA VAL A 715 16.61 9.11 6.53
C VAL A 715 17.11 10.42 7.14
N GLU A 716 18.35 10.83 6.85
CA GLU A 716 18.93 12.05 7.42
C GLU A 716 18.36 13.36 6.87
N SER A 717 17.63 13.29 5.75
CA SER A 717 16.92 14.43 5.16
C SER A 717 15.41 14.40 5.42
N MET A 718 14.88 13.37 6.09
CA MET A 718 13.45 13.24 6.38
C MET A 718 13.03 14.15 7.53
N LEU A 719 11.83 14.73 7.43
CA LEU A 719 11.20 15.46 8.52
C LEU A 719 10.27 14.52 9.32
N GLY A 720 10.27 14.62 10.65
CA GLY A 720 9.41 13.79 11.50
C GLY A 720 9.91 13.70 12.94
N LEU A 721 9.17 13.00 13.80
CA LEU A 721 9.62 12.66 15.15
C LEU A 721 10.26 11.26 15.15
N PHE A 722 11.57 11.22 14.91
CA PHE A 722 12.35 9.97 14.91
C PHE A 722 12.96 9.67 16.27
N ILE A 723 13.29 10.72 17.04
CA ILE A 723 13.95 10.54 18.32
C ILE A 723 13.18 9.59 19.23
N ASN A 724 13.91 8.80 19.99
CA ASN A 724 13.35 7.86 20.94
C ASN A 724 14.07 8.01 22.29
N THR A 725 13.37 7.73 23.38
CA THR A 725 13.93 7.75 24.73
C THR A 725 14.16 6.31 25.18
N LEU A 726 15.42 5.97 25.47
CA LEU A 726 15.82 4.60 25.82
C LEU A 726 16.51 4.58 27.19
N PRO A 727 16.36 3.50 27.97
CA PRO A 727 17.11 3.34 29.21
C PRO A 727 18.58 3.04 28.93
N VAL A 728 19.46 3.77 29.60
CA VAL A 728 20.90 3.50 29.66
C VAL A 728 21.23 2.97 31.04
N ARG A 729 21.57 1.68 31.12
CA ARG A 729 22.03 1.04 32.35
C ARG A 729 23.56 1.03 32.42
N VAL A 730 24.10 1.57 33.50
CA VAL A 730 25.52 1.57 33.81
C VAL A 730 25.73 0.99 35.20
N GLN A 731 26.32 -0.20 35.24
CA GLN A 731 26.80 -0.82 36.47
C GLN A 731 28.24 -0.38 36.73
N LEU A 732 28.53 0.12 37.94
CA LEU A 732 29.84 0.58 38.36
C LEU A 732 30.54 -0.50 39.18
N ASP A 733 31.69 -0.98 38.69
CA ASP A 733 32.58 -1.87 39.43
C ASP A 733 33.76 -1.06 40.01
N PRO A 734 33.92 -0.99 41.35
CA PRO A 734 35.05 -0.28 41.97
C PRO A 734 36.44 -0.80 41.58
N SER A 735 36.54 -1.99 40.98
CA SER A 735 37.80 -2.56 40.50
C SER A 735 38.14 -2.18 39.05
N GLU A 736 37.18 -1.61 38.31
CA GLU A 736 37.31 -1.20 36.91
C GLU A 736 37.90 0.22 36.81
N THR A 737 38.80 0.43 35.85
CA THR A 737 39.28 1.77 35.51
C THR A 737 38.23 2.53 34.69
N LEU A 738 38.28 3.86 34.70
CA LEU A 738 37.34 4.67 33.89
C LEU A 738 37.43 4.35 32.39
N ALA A 739 38.61 3.99 31.90
CA ALA A 739 38.81 3.58 30.51
C ALA A 739 38.08 2.26 30.19
N GLU A 740 38.20 1.26 31.07
CA GLU A 740 37.50 -0.02 30.93
C GLU A 740 35.97 0.19 30.99
N LEU A 741 35.49 1.03 31.91
CA LEU A 741 34.07 1.40 32.01
C LEU A 741 33.56 2.05 30.71
N LEU A 742 34.29 3.01 30.16
CA LEU A 742 33.92 3.67 28.89
C LEU A 742 33.83 2.68 27.73
N THR A 743 34.81 1.79 27.60
CA THR A 743 34.82 0.78 26.54
C THR A 743 33.66 -0.22 26.72
N ARG A 744 33.34 -0.60 27.96
CA ARG A 744 32.21 -1.49 28.25
C ARG A 744 30.86 -0.84 27.97
N VAL A 745 30.65 0.40 28.39
CA VAL A 745 29.42 1.15 28.09
C VAL A 745 29.26 1.35 26.58
N GLN A 746 30.35 1.68 25.86
CA GLN A 746 30.34 1.76 24.40
C GLN A 746 29.90 0.42 23.77
N ALA A 747 30.46 -0.70 24.22
CA ALA A 747 30.12 -2.02 23.69
C ALA A 747 28.66 -2.39 23.98
N GLN A 748 28.14 -2.08 25.18
CA GLN A 748 26.75 -2.30 25.56
C GLN A 748 25.79 -1.45 24.71
N GLN A 749 26.08 -0.17 24.51
CA GLN A 749 25.29 0.71 23.65
C GLN A 749 25.30 0.23 22.19
N SER A 750 26.47 -0.17 21.66
CA SER A 750 26.58 -0.70 20.30
C SER A 750 25.78 -2.00 20.11
N ALA A 751 25.70 -2.85 21.13
CA ALA A 751 24.94 -4.11 21.06
C ALA A 751 23.42 -3.90 21.04
N MET A 752 22.93 -2.72 21.45
CA MET A 752 21.50 -2.40 21.50
C MET A 752 21.00 -1.62 20.29
N LEU A 753 21.88 -1.22 19.35
CA LEU A 753 21.53 -0.36 18.20
C LEU A 753 20.35 -0.91 17.39
N ASP A 754 20.37 -2.21 17.08
CA ASP A 754 19.32 -2.89 16.30
C ASP A 754 17.98 -2.97 17.06
N HIS A 755 17.96 -2.64 18.36
CA HIS A 755 16.81 -2.73 19.26
C HIS A 755 16.31 -1.36 19.75
N HIS A 756 16.89 -0.27 19.24
CA HIS A 756 16.50 1.11 19.59
C HIS A 756 15.11 1.52 19.05
N HIS A 757 14.48 0.67 18.25
CA HIS A 757 13.18 0.93 17.64
C HIS A 757 11.99 0.71 18.60
N LEU A 758 12.17 0.02 19.73
CA LEU A 758 11.15 -0.14 20.76
C LEU A 758 11.01 1.11 21.62
N GLY A 759 9.78 1.47 21.96
CA GLY A 759 9.47 2.59 22.86
C GLY A 759 9.77 2.28 24.32
N LEU A 760 9.99 3.33 25.12
CA LEU A 760 10.21 3.20 26.56
C LEU A 760 9.08 2.45 27.28
N ALA A 761 7.82 2.73 26.92
CA ALA A 761 6.66 2.06 27.50
C ALA A 761 6.67 0.55 27.22
N GLU A 762 6.98 0.15 25.98
CA GLU A 762 7.10 -1.26 25.58
C GLU A 762 8.25 -1.96 26.33
N ILE A 763 9.37 -1.25 26.55
CA ILE A 763 10.50 -1.76 27.33
C ILE A 763 10.10 -1.95 28.81
N GLN A 764 9.35 -1.02 29.39
CA GLN A 764 8.83 -1.11 30.75
C GLN A 764 7.86 -2.29 30.91
N ASP A 765 6.93 -2.44 29.97
CA ASP A 765 5.97 -3.54 29.96
C ASP A 765 6.66 -4.90 29.80
N ALA A 766 7.62 -5.00 28.87
CA ALA A 766 8.39 -6.23 28.63
C ALA A 766 9.25 -6.65 29.82
N THR A 767 9.76 -5.69 30.60
CA THR A 767 10.59 -5.97 31.79
C THR A 767 9.78 -6.11 33.08
N GLY A 768 8.53 -5.63 33.09
CA GLY A 768 7.68 -5.58 34.28
C GLY A 768 8.14 -4.54 35.31
N ILE A 769 9.06 -3.65 34.93
CA ILE A 769 9.61 -2.60 35.80
C ILE A 769 8.86 -1.31 35.49
N GLY A 770 8.21 -0.71 36.50
CA GLY A 770 7.43 0.52 36.34
C GLY A 770 8.31 1.73 36.00
N ALA A 771 8.42 2.70 36.92
CA ALA A 771 9.37 3.79 36.73
C ALA A 771 10.80 3.21 36.72
N LEU A 772 11.62 3.60 35.74
CA LEU A 772 13.04 3.21 35.65
C LEU A 772 13.97 4.32 36.16
N PHE A 773 13.65 5.58 35.84
CA PHE A 773 14.47 6.75 36.11
C PHE A 773 13.65 8.05 36.15
N ASP A 774 14.20 9.10 36.75
CA ASP A 774 13.66 10.49 36.74
C ASP A 774 14.63 11.52 36.12
N THR A 775 15.74 11.05 35.54
CA THR A 775 16.72 11.89 34.85
C THR A 775 17.00 11.35 33.45
N LEU A 776 17.35 12.25 32.53
CA LEU A 776 17.75 11.90 31.18
C LEU A 776 18.93 12.74 30.70
N THR A 777 19.66 12.22 29.71
CA THR A 777 20.71 12.93 28.98
C THR A 777 20.38 13.03 27.51
N VAL A 778 20.45 14.23 26.95
CA VAL A 778 20.35 14.46 25.51
C VAL A 778 21.72 14.90 25.00
N PHE A 779 22.24 14.22 23.99
CA PHE A 779 23.48 14.61 23.30
C PHE A 779 23.17 14.94 21.85
N GLU A 780 23.24 16.23 21.53
CA GLU A 780 22.88 16.73 20.20
C GLU A 780 24.15 17.05 19.40
N SER A 781 24.42 16.26 18.36
CA SER A 781 25.48 16.55 17.38
C SER A 781 24.86 16.90 16.04
N TYR A 782 24.21 18.07 15.94
CA TYR A 782 23.60 18.50 14.69
C TYR A 782 24.68 18.81 13.64
N PRO A 783 24.66 18.17 12.46
CA PRO A 783 25.62 18.45 11.37
C PRO A 783 25.39 19.83 10.74
N VAL A 784 24.22 20.43 10.96
CA VAL A 784 23.87 21.78 10.52
C VAL A 784 23.95 22.69 11.75
N ASP A 785 25.08 23.36 11.90
CA ASP A 785 25.23 24.40 12.92
C ASP A 785 24.09 25.42 12.72
N ARG A 786 23.34 25.79 13.78
CA ARG A 786 22.34 26.89 13.69
C ARG A 786 23.01 28.17 13.16
N ALA A 787 24.32 28.30 13.36
CA ALA A 787 25.16 29.35 12.80
C ALA A 787 25.26 29.34 11.25
N GLY A 788 25.10 28.19 10.60
CA GLY A 788 25.08 28.05 9.13
C GLY A 788 23.77 28.54 8.48
N LEU A 789 22.72 28.78 9.28
CA LEU A 789 21.49 29.45 8.82
C LEU A 789 21.57 30.98 8.95
N ASN A 790 22.58 31.51 9.66
CA ASN A 790 22.89 32.95 9.78
C ASN A 790 23.70 33.45 8.58
N GLU A 791 23.37 32.97 7.38
CA GLU A 791 23.91 33.52 6.15
C GLU A 791 23.21 34.85 5.85
N SER A 792 23.98 35.94 5.84
CA SER A 792 23.53 37.25 5.36
C SER A 792 23.28 37.29 3.84
N THR A 793 22.87 36.17 3.26
CA THR A 793 22.60 35.97 1.83
C THR A 793 21.24 36.58 1.52
N ASP A 794 21.17 37.33 0.42
CA ASP A 794 19.91 37.88 -0.09
C ASP A 794 19.10 36.77 -0.76
N ILE A 795 17.96 36.43 -0.18
CA ILE A 795 17.03 35.41 -0.63
C ILE A 795 15.81 36.15 -1.18
N ALA A 796 15.86 36.52 -2.47
CA ALA A 796 14.77 37.23 -3.15
C ALA A 796 14.28 38.50 -2.40
N GLY A 797 15.20 39.32 -1.87
CA GLY A 797 14.92 40.55 -1.13
C GLY A 797 14.87 40.37 0.38
N MET A 798 14.79 39.13 0.89
CA MET A 798 14.80 38.79 2.32
C MET A 798 16.21 38.38 2.77
N ARG A 799 16.61 38.79 3.98
CA ARG A 799 17.82 38.31 4.67
C ARG A 799 17.47 37.81 6.05
N VAL A 800 18.02 36.67 6.43
CA VAL A 800 17.95 36.14 7.80
C VAL A 800 19.07 36.80 8.61
N LEU A 801 18.71 37.44 9.73
CA LEU A 801 19.66 38.08 10.63
C LEU A 801 20.09 37.13 11.75
N ASP A 802 19.11 36.44 12.32
CA ASP A 802 19.29 35.51 13.42
C ASP A 802 18.14 34.53 13.52
N ILE A 803 18.39 33.35 14.10
CA ILE A 803 17.38 32.34 14.41
C ILE A 803 17.64 31.80 15.81
N HIS A 804 16.61 31.83 16.65
CA HIS A 804 16.62 31.24 17.99
C HIS A 804 15.43 30.30 18.18
N GLY A 805 15.63 29.24 18.95
CA GLY A 805 14.56 28.31 19.34
C GLY A 805 14.42 28.31 20.85
N GLU A 806 13.19 28.36 21.33
CA GLU A 806 12.81 28.17 22.73
C GLU A 806 11.95 26.91 22.82
N ASP A 807 12.36 25.99 23.69
CA ASP A 807 11.54 24.87 24.14
C ASP A 807 10.68 25.34 25.33
N ALA A 808 9.51 24.73 25.54
CA ALA A 808 8.53 25.15 26.56
C ALA A 808 9.03 25.08 28.00
#